data_AF-A0A8C2KX32-F1
#
_entry.id   AF-A0A8C2KX32-F1
#
_cell.length_a   1.000
_cell.length_b   1.000
_cell.length_c   1.000
_cell.angle_alpha   90.00
_cell.angle_beta   90.00
_cell.angle_gamma   90.00
#
_symmetry.space_group_name_H-M   'P 1'
#
loop_
_entity.id
_entity.type
_entity.pdbx_description
1 polymer ?
#
loop_
_entity_poly.entity_id
_entity_poly.type
_entity_poly.pdbx_seq_one_letter_code
_entity_poly.pdbx_strand_id
1 'polypeptide(L)'
;SHPFGNYLLLYRSEDYGKTFQDITDLINKTFIQTEFGIAIGPENSGKVILTGDLTEGRVTKIFRSDDFGKSFVTSELPFHPLMQITYNPRDSNILLVYSINYDLWLSEDFGANWRKIHETVCLVKWGMNDTIFLTTNPNGSCSDRGTLELRKSLDYGKTFKTIGSRIYSFGLGGRFVFASVMTDSGSTRMIHVSVDQGETWDMAQLPTVGHEQFYSILAANYDVVFMHVDEPGDSGIGTIYVSDDRGTVFSKSLERHLYTTTGGDTDFTNITSLRGVYMTSVLAVDGSVQTVITFNQGGEWQPLQKPWNGVCDSTTEYSDKVRCSLHIHASYSISMKLNVPVQPLSEPNAVGLILAHGSVGGAVSVLSPDVYVSDDGGYTWFQALKGPHHYAILDSGGLFSTDEGQCWHVHNFTDDPMYFTGLASEPGARSMNVSLWGYRETIMNQYWVSVTVDFRQLLSRDCQENDYIQWLAHSSDISDPTDGCMLGYKERFLRLRKDSVCWNGRDYIVTKEPTTCPCTLTDFQCDFGFYHAENSSVCVEQPDLIGHSLEFCLHGRKEQLQTSGYRKIPGDHCEGGITPERKEIDLSKKCVSNLLRTELLEHSFNSAPIIAVVIAVLLISAVAGVIFIKKYVCGGRFLVHRYSVLQQHAEANGIDGVDDLDTLEVGKMHYHDDSDEDLLE
;
A
#
# COMPACT_ATOMS: atom_id res chain seq x y z
N SER A 1 22.76 3.81 -43.59
CA SER A 1 22.58 2.38 -43.28
C SER A 1 23.43 2.04 -42.07
N HIS A 2 22.84 2.00 -40.87
CA HIS A 2 23.49 1.39 -39.71
C HIS A 2 23.28 -0.13 -39.78
N PRO A 3 24.32 -0.97 -39.52
CA PRO A 3 24.24 -2.42 -39.69
C PRO A 3 23.73 -3.17 -38.45
N PHE A 4 23.42 -2.46 -37.36
CA PHE A 4 22.86 -3.04 -36.14
C PHE A 4 21.36 -2.79 -36.10
N GLY A 5 20.59 -3.78 -36.56
CA GLY A 5 19.17 -3.89 -36.21
C GLY A 5 19.05 -4.48 -34.81
N ASN A 6 18.18 -3.90 -33.96
CA ASN A 6 17.85 -4.48 -32.67
C ASN A 6 16.96 -5.71 -32.86
N TYR A 7 17.58 -6.86 -33.16
CA TYR A 7 16.89 -8.14 -33.23
C TYR A 7 16.53 -8.60 -31.83
N LEU A 8 15.25 -8.47 -31.48
CA LEU A 8 14.68 -9.12 -30.30
C LEU A 8 14.64 -10.65 -30.55
N LEU A 9 15.00 -11.42 -29.53
CA LEU A 9 14.99 -12.88 -29.56
C LEU A 9 14.04 -13.39 -28.47
N LEU A 10 13.23 -14.39 -28.80
CA LEU A 10 12.29 -15.02 -27.88
C LEU A 10 12.68 -16.49 -27.69
N TYR A 11 12.98 -16.87 -26.44
CA TYR A 11 13.37 -18.23 -26.06
C TYR A 11 12.33 -18.87 -25.15
N ARG A 12 12.20 -20.19 -25.23
CA ARG A 12 11.22 -20.97 -24.46
C ARG A 12 11.82 -22.26 -23.91
N SER A 13 11.50 -22.59 -22.65
CA SER A 13 11.87 -23.83 -21.96
C SER A 13 10.60 -24.61 -21.59
N GLU A 14 10.66 -25.94 -21.56
CA GLU A 14 9.63 -26.82 -20.95
C GLU A 14 10.16 -27.63 -19.76
N ASP A 15 11.43 -27.46 -19.40
CA ASP A 15 12.19 -28.35 -18.51
C ASP A 15 12.87 -27.62 -17.34
N TYR A 16 12.27 -26.50 -16.91
CA TYR A 16 12.75 -25.61 -15.83
C TYR A 16 14.03 -24.83 -16.16
N GLY A 17 14.31 -24.61 -17.45
CA GLY A 17 15.43 -23.83 -17.97
C GLY A 17 16.65 -24.67 -18.38
N LYS A 18 16.58 -26.00 -18.27
CA LYS A 18 17.68 -26.90 -18.63
C LYS A 18 17.98 -26.84 -20.13
N THR A 19 16.96 -26.63 -20.96
CA THR A 19 17.12 -26.35 -22.39
C THR A 19 16.18 -25.24 -22.85
N PHE A 20 16.68 -24.38 -23.75
CA PHE A 20 15.90 -23.32 -24.38
C PHE A 20 15.86 -23.51 -25.90
N GLN A 21 14.65 -23.41 -26.46
CA GLN A 21 14.40 -23.34 -27.90
C GLN A 21 14.23 -21.87 -28.31
N ASP A 22 14.92 -21.44 -29.38
CA ASP A 22 14.60 -20.18 -30.07
C ASP A 22 13.25 -20.34 -30.79
N ILE A 23 12.30 -19.46 -30.45
CA ILE A 23 10.96 -19.40 -31.03
C ILE A 23 10.66 -18.02 -31.66
N THR A 24 11.69 -17.22 -31.94
CA THR A 24 11.57 -15.87 -32.52
C THR A 24 10.86 -15.87 -33.89
N ASP A 25 10.93 -16.97 -34.64
CA ASP A 25 10.17 -17.17 -35.88
C ASP A 25 8.64 -17.16 -35.64
N LEU A 26 8.13 -17.59 -34.47
CA LEU A 26 6.69 -17.61 -34.17
C LEU A 26 6.07 -16.20 -34.07
N ILE A 27 6.87 -15.20 -33.73
CA ILE A 27 6.46 -13.78 -33.69
C ILE A 27 6.88 -13.01 -34.97
N ASN A 28 7.25 -13.74 -36.03
CA ASN A 28 7.76 -13.21 -37.30
C ASN A 28 8.98 -12.26 -37.15
N LYS A 29 9.76 -12.38 -36.05
CA LYS A 29 10.87 -11.48 -35.68
C LYS A 29 10.45 -10.01 -35.53
N THR A 30 9.18 -9.78 -35.19
CA THR A 30 8.64 -8.45 -34.85
C THR A 30 9.33 -7.91 -33.59
N PHE A 31 9.56 -6.60 -33.53
CA PHE A 31 10.06 -5.95 -32.33
C PHE A 31 8.96 -5.91 -31.26
N ILE A 32 9.23 -6.49 -30.09
CA ILE A 32 8.33 -6.48 -28.92
C ILE A 32 8.69 -5.29 -28.01
N GLN A 33 7.65 -4.60 -27.57
CA GLN A 33 7.70 -3.42 -26.70
C GLN A 33 7.94 -3.86 -25.25
N THR A 34 9.19 -3.80 -24.82
CA THR A 34 9.64 -4.23 -23.48
C THR A 34 8.98 -3.45 -22.34
N GLU A 35 8.50 -2.24 -22.60
CA GLU A 35 7.70 -1.42 -21.67
C GLU A 35 6.36 -2.06 -21.27
N PHE A 36 5.85 -3.02 -22.05
CA PHE A 36 4.67 -3.81 -21.69
C PHE A 36 5.03 -5.22 -21.17
N GLY A 37 6.32 -5.56 -21.07
CA GLY A 37 6.79 -6.86 -20.59
C GLY A 37 6.22 -8.06 -21.36
N ILE A 38 5.83 -9.10 -20.61
CA ILE A 38 5.12 -10.28 -21.11
C ILE A 38 3.88 -10.46 -20.24
N ALA A 39 2.69 -10.30 -20.80
CA ALA A 39 1.44 -10.44 -20.04
C ALA A 39 1.05 -11.92 -19.94
N ILE A 40 1.39 -12.55 -18.82
CA ILE A 40 1.07 -13.94 -18.49
C ILE A 40 -0.36 -14.04 -17.93
N GLY A 41 -1.14 -15.01 -18.41
CA GLY A 41 -2.49 -15.25 -17.92
C GLY A 41 -2.51 -15.95 -16.55
N PRO A 42 -3.59 -15.79 -15.75
CA PRO A 42 -3.66 -16.32 -14.39
C PRO A 42 -3.60 -17.85 -14.34
N GLU A 43 -3.12 -18.38 -13.20
CA GLU A 43 -2.99 -19.80 -12.89
C GLU A 43 -2.35 -20.63 -14.02
N ASN A 44 -2.90 -21.82 -14.32
CA ASN A 44 -2.47 -22.72 -15.38
C ASN A 44 -3.20 -22.44 -16.71
N SER A 45 -3.61 -21.19 -16.97
CA SER A 45 -4.36 -20.84 -18.20
C SER A 45 -3.57 -20.99 -19.50
N GLY A 46 -2.22 -21.11 -19.41
CA GLY A 46 -1.34 -21.26 -20.57
C GLY A 46 -1.22 -20.02 -21.45
N LYS A 47 -1.79 -18.90 -21.02
CA LYS A 47 -1.92 -17.70 -21.85
C LYS A 47 -0.74 -16.76 -21.74
N VAL A 48 -0.34 -16.24 -22.89
CA VAL A 48 0.78 -15.31 -23.04
C VAL A 48 0.41 -14.28 -24.10
N ILE A 49 0.57 -12.99 -23.79
CA ILE A 49 0.47 -11.90 -24.77
C ILE A 49 1.79 -11.13 -24.81
N LEU A 50 2.28 -10.88 -26.03
CA LEU A 50 3.42 -10.01 -26.33
C LEU A 50 2.94 -8.86 -27.21
N THR A 51 3.25 -7.62 -26.84
CA THR A 51 2.88 -6.41 -27.59
C THR A 51 4.05 -5.93 -28.45
N GLY A 52 3.83 -5.58 -29.71
CA GLY A 52 4.87 -5.10 -30.62
C GLY A 52 4.35 -4.16 -31.70
N ASP A 53 5.25 -3.43 -32.36
CA ASP A 53 4.89 -2.43 -33.38
C ASP A 53 5.56 -2.70 -34.74
N LEU A 54 4.97 -2.17 -35.80
CA LEU A 54 5.56 -2.12 -37.14
C LEU A 54 6.10 -0.72 -37.42
N THR A 55 7.43 -0.63 -37.52
CA THR A 55 8.21 0.58 -37.83
C THR A 55 7.84 1.29 -39.13
N GLU A 56 6.99 0.70 -39.97
CA GLU A 56 6.54 1.27 -41.24
C GLU A 56 5.04 1.65 -41.27
N GLY A 57 4.27 1.52 -40.17
CA GLY A 57 2.81 1.67 -40.30
C GLY A 57 1.88 1.78 -39.09
N ARG A 58 2.26 2.39 -37.96
CA ARG A 58 1.32 2.89 -36.90
C ARG A 58 0.18 1.93 -36.47
N VAL A 59 0.42 0.63 -36.37
CA VAL A 59 -0.60 -0.35 -35.94
C VAL A 59 0.07 -1.32 -34.97
N THR A 60 -0.21 -1.12 -33.68
CA THR A 60 0.25 -2.03 -32.63
C THR A 60 -0.36 -3.40 -32.85
N LYS A 61 0.47 -4.44 -32.73
CA LYS A 61 0.06 -5.84 -32.83
C LYS A 61 0.30 -6.55 -31.51
N ILE A 62 -0.53 -7.54 -31.25
CA ILE A 62 -0.32 -8.47 -30.14
C ILE A 62 -0.17 -9.89 -30.68
N PHE A 63 0.82 -10.61 -30.14
CA PHE A 63 1.04 -12.03 -30.39
C PHE A 63 0.49 -12.79 -29.20
N ARG A 64 -0.47 -13.68 -29.45
CA ARG A 64 -1.28 -14.33 -28.43
C ARG A 64 -1.10 -15.85 -28.48
N SER A 65 -0.75 -16.44 -27.35
CA SER A 65 -0.66 -17.89 -27.14
C SER A 65 -1.71 -18.31 -26.12
N ASP A 66 -2.41 -19.42 -26.36
CA ASP A 66 -3.23 -20.15 -25.37
C ASP A 66 -2.66 -21.55 -25.03
N ASP A 67 -1.45 -21.86 -25.50
CA ASP A 67 -0.83 -23.19 -25.45
C ASP A 67 0.54 -23.23 -24.73
N PHE A 68 0.76 -22.30 -23.79
CA PHE A 68 2.01 -22.07 -23.05
C PHE A 68 3.18 -21.62 -23.96
N GLY A 69 2.90 -20.91 -25.05
CA GLY A 69 3.88 -20.30 -25.96
C GLY A 69 4.41 -21.22 -27.06
N LYS A 70 3.70 -22.30 -27.38
CA LYS A 70 4.06 -23.24 -28.47
C LYS A 70 3.63 -22.71 -29.84
N SER A 71 2.56 -21.92 -29.90
CA SER A 71 2.12 -21.21 -31.08
C SER A 71 1.61 -19.82 -30.74
N PHE A 72 1.68 -18.89 -31.70
CA PHE A 72 1.24 -17.51 -31.52
C PHE A 72 0.32 -17.08 -32.66
N VAL A 73 -0.84 -16.52 -32.31
CA VAL A 73 -1.77 -15.87 -33.22
C VAL A 73 -1.57 -14.37 -33.14
N THR A 74 -1.25 -13.72 -34.25
CA THR A 74 -1.16 -12.26 -34.32
C THR A 74 -2.56 -11.64 -34.45
N SER A 75 -2.83 -10.60 -33.67
CA SER A 75 -4.00 -9.72 -33.80
C SER A 75 -3.54 -8.26 -33.90
N GLU A 76 -4.21 -7.47 -34.74
CA GLU A 76 -3.98 -6.02 -34.86
C GLU A 76 -4.92 -5.28 -33.93
N LEU A 77 -4.41 -4.30 -33.17
CA LEU A 77 -5.22 -3.52 -32.25
C LEU A 77 -5.83 -2.29 -32.96
N PRO A 78 -7.12 -1.96 -32.72
CA PRO A 78 -7.72 -0.73 -33.21
C PRO A 78 -7.32 0.53 -32.41
N PHE A 79 -6.33 0.42 -31.52
CA PHE A 79 -5.81 1.45 -30.63
C PHE A 79 -4.34 1.17 -30.28
N HIS A 80 -3.63 2.17 -29.75
CA HIS A 80 -2.32 1.98 -29.12
C HIS A 80 -2.51 1.88 -27.60
N PRO A 81 -2.08 0.79 -26.93
CA PRO A 81 -2.19 0.66 -25.47
C PRO A 81 -1.29 1.68 -24.76
N LEU A 82 -1.70 2.11 -23.56
CA LEU A 82 -0.87 2.93 -22.65
C LEU A 82 -0.31 2.12 -21.48
N MET A 83 -0.93 0.99 -21.15
CA MET A 83 -0.51 0.04 -20.11
C MET A 83 -0.39 -1.40 -20.65
N GLN A 84 0.18 -2.31 -19.87
CA GLN A 84 0.10 -3.76 -20.17
C GLN A 84 -1.37 -4.22 -20.23
N ILE A 85 -1.68 -5.18 -21.11
CA ILE A 85 -3.02 -5.76 -21.20
C ILE A 85 -3.28 -6.65 -19.99
N THR A 86 -4.26 -6.27 -19.16
CA THR A 86 -4.63 -7.01 -17.94
C THR A 86 -5.64 -8.12 -18.24
N TYR A 87 -5.51 -9.24 -17.55
CA TYR A 87 -6.49 -10.34 -17.55
C TYR A 87 -7.52 -10.12 -16.43
N ASN A 88 -8.77 -10.53 -16.67
CA ASN A 88 -9.70 -10.78 -15.57
C ASN A 88 -9.16 -11.97 -14.74
N PRO A 89 -9.00 -11.84 -13.41
CA PRO A 89 -8.49 -12.91 -12.54
C PRO A 89 -9.31 -14.22 -12.56
N ARG A 90 -10.58 -14.19 -12.96
CA ARG A 90 -11.49 -15.35 -12.98
C ARG A 90 -11.63 -16.00 -14.36
N ASP A 91 -11.61 -15.20 -15.42
CA ASP A 91 -11.69 -15.69 -16.80
C ASP A 91 -10.59 -15.08 -17.66
N SER A 92 -9.54 -15.85 -17.89
CA SER A 92 -8.40 -15.49 -18.73
C SER A 92 -8.72 -15.24 -20.21
N ASN A 93 -9.98 -15.41 -20.66
CA ASN A 93 -10.43 -14.94 -21.98
C ASN A 93 -10.77 -13.45 -22.00
N ILE A 94 -11.04 -12.86 -20.83
CA ILE A 94 -11.54 -11.49 -20.72
C ILE A 94 -10.37 -10.58 -20.39
N LEU A 95 -10.13 -9.59 -21.25
CA LEU A 95 -8.97 -8.71 -21.22
C LEU A 95 -9.40 -7.24 -21.16
N LEU A 96 -8.63 -6.43 -20.46
CA LEU A 96 -8.91 -5.01 -20.23
C LEU A 96 -7.62 -4.18 -20.35
N VAL A 97 -7.70 -3.08 -21.10
CA VAL A 97 -6.58 -2.16 -21.34
C VAL A 97 -7.13 -0.79 -21.74
N TYR A 98 -6.48 0.30 -21.36
CA TYR A 98 -6.78 1.63 -21.91
C TYR A 98 -5.67 2.14 -22.83
N SER A 99 -6.08 2.99 -23.77
CA SER A 99 -5.23 3.49 -24.85
C SER A 99 -4.56 4.82 -24.49
N ILE A 100 -3.60 5.24 -25.33
CA ILE A 100 -2.98 6.57 -25.26
C ILE A 100 -3.97 7.74 -25.42
N ASN A 101 -5.22 7.46 -25.84
CA ASN A 101 -6.31 8.44 -25.94
C ASN A 101 -7.21 8.44 -24.68
N TYR A 102 -6.87 7.69 -23.64
CA TYR A 102 -7.70 7.44 -22.45
C TYR A 102 -9.04 6.73 -22.78
N ASP A 103 -9.08 6.00 -23.90
CA ASP A 103 -10.19 5.09 -24.25
C ASP A 103 -9.99 3.74 -23.57
N LEU A 104 -11.00 3.22 -22.88
CA LEU A 104 -10.97 1.89 -22.27
C LEU A 104 -11.54 0.83 -23.21
N TRP A 105 -10.76 -0.22 -23.45
CA TRP A 105 -11.06 -1.31 -24.37
C TRP A 105 -11.14 -2.65 -23.64
N LEU A 106 -12.12 -3.46 -24.05
CA LEU A 106 -12.36 -4.80 -23.53
C LEU A 106 -12.41 -5.82 -24.68
N SER A 107 -11.81 -6.99 -24.45
CA SER A 107 -12.06 -8.20 -25.23
C SER A 107 -12.71 -9.27 -24.34
N GLU A 108 -13.62 -10.05 -24.92
CA GLU A 108 -14.22 -11.26 -24.30
C GLU A 108 -13.75 -12.55 -25.00
N ASP A 109 -12.78 -12.46 -25.93
CA ASP A 109 -12.31 -13.56 -26.79
C ASP A 109 -10.77 -13.66 -26.86
N PHE A 110 -10.14 -13.43 -25.69
CA PHE A 110 -8.70 -13.43 -25.49
C PHE A 110 -7.96 -12.49 -26.46
N GLY A 111 -8.52 -11.31 -26.73
CA GLY A 111 -7.87 -10.26 -27.52
C GLY A 111 -7.95 -10.44 -29.03
N ALA A 112 -8.82 -11.31 -29.53
CA ALA A 112 -9.06 -11.46 -30.96
C ALA A 112 -9.92 -10.32 -31.53
N ASN A 113 -10.93 -9.87 -30.79
CA ASN A 113 -11.75 -8.68 -31.05
C ASN A 113 -11.79 -7.77 -29.82
N TRP A 114 -11.89 -6.47 -30.05
CA TRP A 114 -11.91 -5.44 -29.00
C TRP A 114 -13.08 -4.49 -29.20
N ARG A 115 -13.82 -4.17 -28.13
CA ARG A 115 -14.78 -3.07 -28.09
C ARG A 115 -14.29 -1.95 -27.17
N LYS A 116 -14.50 -0.69 -27.56
CA LYS A 116 -14.42 0.42 -26.61
C LYS A 116 -15.62 0.35 -25.67
N ILE A 117 -15.41 0.51 -24.37
CA ILE A 117 -16.48 0.52 -23.35
C ILE A 117 -16.60 1.84 -22.59
N HIS A 118 -15.54 2.65 -22.50
CA HIS A 118 -15.58 3.98 -21.88
C HIS A 118 -14.52 4.90 -22.51
N GLU A 119 -14.69 6.22 -22.33
CA GLU A 119 -13.76 7.28 -22.79
C GLU A 119 -13.28 8.09 -21.56
N THR A 120 -12.20 8.88 -21.70
CA THR A 120 -11.59 9.71 -20.63
C THR A 120 -11.27 8.98 -19.31
N VAL A 121 -10.84 7.72 -19.41
CA VAL A 121 -10.46 6.86 -18.28
C VAL A 121 -9.02 7.12 -17.83
N CYS A 122 -8.84 7.40 -16.54
CA CYS A 122 -7.56 7.77 -15.94
C CYS A 122 -6.87 6.63 -15.21
N LEU A 123 -7.64 5.80 -14.51
CA LEU A 123 -7.21 4.56 -13.88
C LEU A 123 -8.31 3.51 -14.01
N VAL A 124 -7.94 2.23 -14.12
CA VAL A 124 -8.87 1.10 -14.17
C VAL A 124 -8.26 -0.12 -13.47
N LYS A 125 -9.06 -0.83 -12.66
CA LYS A 125 -8.65 -2.06 -11.95
C LYS A 125 -9.77 -3.10 -11.97
N TRP A 126 -9.41 -4.37 -12.10
CA TRP A 126 -10.33 -5.49 -11.92
C TRP A 126 -10.65 -5.68 -10.44
N GLY A 127 -11.94 -5.83 -10.13
CA GLY A 127 -12.43 -6.18 -8.80
C GLY A 127 -12.82 -7.65 -8.67
N MET A 128 -13.29 -8.03 -7.47
CA MET A 128 -13.91 -9.33 -7.25
C MET A 128 -15.18 -9.49 -8.10
N ASN A 129 -15.52 -10.75 -8.43
CA ASN A 129 -16.73 -11.11 -9.18
C ASN A 129 -16.90 -10.33 -10.50
N ASP A 130 -15.80 -10.19 -11.25
CA ASP A 130 -15.79 -9.69 -12.63
C ASP A 130 -16.16 -8.19 -12.77
N THR A 131 -16.20 -7.47 -11.65
CA THR A 131 -16.42 -6.02 -11.58
C THR A 131 -15.26 -5.25 -12.20
N ILE A 132 -15.57 -4.23 -13.01
CA ILE A 132 -14.60 -3.23 -13.47
C ILE A 132 -14.77 -1.97 -12.64
N PHE A 133 -13.71 -1.49 -11.98
CA PHE A 133 -13.65 -0.17 -11.34
C PHE A 133 -12.78 0.77 -12.17
N LEU A 134 -13.20 2.02 -12.37
CA LEU A 134 -12.44 3.03 -13.10
C LEU A 134 -12.67 4.45 -12.59
N THR A 135 -11.68 5.32 -12.75
CA THR A 135 -11.84 6.78 -12.59
C THR A 135 -11.87 7.48 -13.93
N THR A 136 -12.70 8.52 -14.05
CA THR A 136 -12.84 9.35 -15.26
C THR A 136 -12.97 10.82 -14.92
N ASN A 137 -12.42 11.70 -15.77
CA ASN A 137 -12.75 13.12 -15.74
C ASN A 137 -13.78 13.46 -16.84
N PRO A 138 -14.97 14.00 -16.51
CA PRO A 138 -15.90 14.55 -17.49
C PRO A 138 -15.32 15.69 -18.35
N ASN A 139 -14.32 16.42 -17.84
CA ASN A 139 -13.58 17.47 -18.56
C ASN A 139 -12.39 16.95 -19.39
N GLY A 140 -12.08 15.65 -19.31
CA GLY A 140 -11.08 14.97 -20.15
C GLY A 140 -9.61 15.04 -19.71
N SER A 141 -9.28 15.71 -18.59
CA SER A 141 -7.91 15.81 -18.07
C SER A 141 -7.68 14.89 -16.87
N CYS A 142 -6.82 13.89 -17.00
CA CYS A 142 -6.47 13.02 -15.86
C CYS A 142 -5.54 13.67 -14.84
N SER A 143 -5.00 14.86 -15.16
CA SER A 143 -4.24 15.70 -14.22
C SER A 143 -5.13 16.43 -13.21
N ASP A 144 -6.45 16.51 -13.46
CA ASP A 144 -7.42 17.18 -12.56
C ASP A 144 -7.78 16.29 -11.36
N ARG A 145 -6.77 15.64 -10.73
CA ARG A 145 -6.96 14.78 -9.54
C ARG A 145 -7.73 15.55 -8.48
N GLY A 146 -8.74 14.92 -7.90
CA GLY A 146 -9.66 15.53 -6.94
C GLY A 146 -10.97 16.05 -7.56
N THR A 147 -11.10 16.03 -8.88
CA THR A 147 -12.37 16.30 -9.60
C THR A 147 -12.99 15.06 -10.24
N LEU A 148 -12.29 13.91 -10.19
CA LEU A 148 -12.67 12.70 -10.92
C LEU A 148 -13.97 12.07 -10.38
N GLU A 149 -14.66 11.35 -11.25
CA GLU A 149 -15.70 10.39 -10.85
C GLU A 149 -15.10 8.98 -10.77
N LEU A 150 -15.38 8.26 -9.67
CA LEU A 150 -15.17 6.81 -9.58
C LEU A 150 -16.45 6.10 -10.02
N ARG A 151 -16.32 5.17 -10.97
CA ARG A 151 -17.42 4.41 -11.58
C ARG A 151 -17.13 2.91 -11.50
N LYS A 152 -18.19 2.10 -11.51
CA LYS A 152 -18.09 0.65 -11.68
C LYS A 152 -19.02 0.11 -12.76
N SER A 153 -18.67 -1.05 -13.32
CA SER A 153 -19.53 -1.88 -14.16
C SER A 153 -19.54 -3.33 -13.66
N LEU A 154 -20.70 -3.98 -13.73
CA LEU A 154 -20.95 -5.37 -13.35
C LEU A 154 -21.35 -6.25 -14.57
N ASP A 155 -21.28 -5.70 -15.78
CA ASP A 155 -21.82 -6.31 -17.01
C ASP A 155 -20.86 -6.21 -18.21
N TYR A 156 -19.57 -6.07 -17.94
CA TYR A 156 -18.49 -5.85 -18.91
C TYR A 156 -18.65 -4.59 -19.76
N GLY A 157 -18.99 -3.48 -19.09
CA GLY A 157 -19.01 -2.14 -19.66
C GLY A 157 -20.23 -1.85 -20.55
N LYS A 158 -21.36 -2.54 -20.32
CA LYS A 158 -22.64 -2.24 -20.98
C LYS A 158 -23.41 -1.17 -20.21
N THR A 159 -23.27 -1.16 -18.88
CA THR A 159 -23.70 -0.08 -18.00
C THR A 159 -22.61 0.29 -17.01
N PHE A 160 -22.59 1.56 -16.61
CA PHE A 160 -21.70 2.10 -15.58
C PHE A 160 -22.52 2.85 -14.53
N LYS A 161 -22.17 2.66 -13.26
CA LYS A 161 -22.71 3.40 -12.12
C LYS A 161 -21.59 4.25 -11.53
N THR A 162 -21.79 5.57 -11.45
CA THR A 162 -20.95 6.44 -10.62
C THR A 162 -21.19 6.09 -9.15
N ILE A 163 -20.11 5.78 -8.44
CA ILE A 163 -20.10 5.39 -7.03
C ILE A 163 -19.37 6.40 -6.14
N GLY A 164 -18.56 7.30 -6.72
CA GLY A 164 -17.91 8.39 -6.00
C GLY A 164 -17.62 9.59 -6.90
N SER A 165 -17.49 10.78 -6.30
CA SER A 165 -17.18 12.04 -6.98
C SER A 165 -16.21 12.89 -6.14
N ARG A 166 -15.51 13.83 -6.77
CA ARG A 166 -14.33 14.54 -6.19
C ARG A 166 -13.18 13.60 -5.83
N ILE A 167 -12.98 12.58 -6.65
CA ILE A 167 -12.01 11.52 -6.39
C ILE A 167 -10.62 11.98 -6.83
N TYR A 168 -9.63 11.74 -5.96
CA TYR A 168 -8.22 11.95 -6.23
C TYR A 168 -7.60 10.70 -6.84
N SER A 169 -7.71 9.56 -6.16
CA SER A 169 -7.36 8.22 -6.65
C SER A 169 -8.20 7.15 -5.92
N PHE A 170 -8.09 5.88 -6.33
CA PHE A 170 -8.74 4.74 -5.67
C PHE A 170 -7.83 3.50 -5.61
N GLY A 171 -7.99 2.71 -4.56
CA GLY A 171 -7.24 1.46 -4.33
C GLY A 171 -8.17 0.29 -4.03
N LEU A 172 -7.67 -0.92 -4.28
CA LEU A 172 -8.32 -2.18 -3.91
C LEU A 172 -7.36 -2.94 -2.99
N GLY A 173 -7.85 -3.47 -1.87
CA GLY A 173 -7.04 -4.26 -0.96
C GLY A 173 -7.91 -5.24 -0.19
N GLY A 174 -7.61 -6.54 -0.26
CA GLY A 174 -8.45 -7.57 0.33
C GLY A 174 -9.89 -7.48 -0.18
N ARG A 175 -10.86 -7.30 0.73
CA ARG A 175 -12.27 -7.06 0.40
C ARG A 175 -12.68 -5.58 0.28
N PHE A 176 -11.74 -4.66 0.47
CA PHE A 176 -12.00 -3.24 0.65
C PHE A 176 -11.74 -2.46 -0.65
N VAL A 177 -12.67 -1.58 -1.00
CA VAL A 177 -12.48 -0.52 -2.00
C VAL A 177 -12.21 0.77 -1.25
N PHE A 178 -11.03 1.35 -1.46
CA PHE A 178 -10.66 2.65 -0.89
C PHE A 178 -10.73 3.74 -1.96
N ALA A 179 -11.23 4.91 -1.61
CA ALA A 179 -11.22 6.09 -2.46
C ALA A 179 -10.69 7.29 -1.68
N SER A 180 -9.71 8.00 -2.24
CA SER A 180 -9.24 9.27 -1.69
C SER A 180 -10.11 10.40 -2.25
N VAL A 181 -10.81 11.13 -1.38
CA VAL A 181 -11.84 12.11 -1.73
C VAL A 181 -11.41 13.49 -1.24
N MET A 182 -11.57 14.52 -2.08
CA MET A 182 -11.28 15.90 -1.66
C MET A 182 -12.30 16.41 -0.64
N THR A 183 -11.82 17.10 0.38
CA THR A 183 -12.66 17.80 1.36
C THR A 183 -13.37 19.01 0.73
N ASP A 184 -14.36 19.56 1.43
CA ASP A 184 -15.15 20.71 0.95
C ASP A 184 -14.32 22.01 0.83
N SER A 185 -13.11 22.07 1.41
CA SER A 185 -12.16 23.17 1.18
C SER A 185 -11.39 23.06 -0.14
N GLY A 186 -11.37 21.88 -0.76
CA GLY A 186 -10.55 21.57 -1.93
C GLY A 186 -9.04 21.54 -1.69
N SER A 187 -8.56 21.74 -0.44
CA SER A 187 -7.14 21.84 -0.12
C SER A 187 -6.51 20.52 0.38
N THR A 188 -7.34 19.62 0.95
CA THR A 188 -6.92 18.34 1.54
C THR A 188 -7.78 17.19 1.02
N ARG A 189 -7.29 15.96 1.18
CA ARG A 189 -8.00 14.72 0.84
C ARG A 189 -8.07 13.73 1.99
N MET A 190 -9.12 12.91 2.02
CA MET A 190 -9.38 11.92 3.07
C MET A 190 -9.79 10.56 2.48
N ILE A 191 -9.49 9.47 3.18
CA ILE A 191 -9.88 8.13 2.74
C ILE A 191 -11.35 7.85 3.10
N HIS A 192 -12.09 7.40 2.09
CA HIS A 192 -13.35 6.68 2.25
C HIS A 192 -13.16 5.20 1.91
N VAL A 193 -13.92 4.33 2.56
CA VAL A 193 -13.88 2.87 2.37
C VAL A 193 -15.25 2.32 2.02
N SER A 194 -15.28 1.22 1.27
CA SER A 194 -16.47 0.41 1.02
C SER A 194 -16.14 -1.08 1.03
N VAL A 195 -17.01 -1.87 1.67
CA VAL A 195 -16.97 -3.35 1.72
C VAL A 195 -18.03 -4.01 0.82
N ASP A 196 -18.90 -3.22 0.18
CA ASP A 196 -20.00 -3.68 -0.69
C ASP A 196 -19.79 -3.29 -2.15
N GLN A 197 -18.52 -3.11 -2.55
CA GLN A 197 -18.09 -2.68 -3.88
C GLN A 197 -18.60 -1.27 -4.26
N GLY A 198 -18.75 -0.36 -3.31
CA GLY A 198 -19.19 1.02 -3.54
C GLY A 198 -20.70 1.17 -3.72
N GLU A 199 -21.51 0.37 -3.03
CA GLU A 199 -22.95 0.67 -2.82
C GLU A 199 -23.14 1.60 -1.62
N THR A 200 -22.40 1.40 -0.54
CA THR A 200 -22.26 2.32 0.60
C THR A 200 -20.80 2.65 0.86
N TRP A 201 -20.57 3.83 1.46
CA TRP A 201 -19.26 4.34 1.79
C TRP A 201 -19.22 4.84 3.23
N ASP A 202 -18.11 4.56 3.91
CA ASP A 202 -17.75 5.12 5.20
C ASP A 202 -16.56 6.08 5.07
N MET A 203 -16.50 7.08 5.94
CA MET A 203 -15.28 7.81 6.21
C MET A 203 -14.32 6.91 7.01
N ALA A 204 -13.03 6.89 6.68
CA ALA A 204 -12.01 6.27 7.51
C ALA A 204 -11.56 7.22 8.63
N GLN A 205 -11.31 6.69 9.83
CA GLN A 205 -10.74 7.44 10.95
C GLN A 205 -9.22 7.62 10.78
N LEU A 206 -8.81 8.30 9.71
CA LEU A 206 -7.42 8.62 9.40
C LEU A 206 -7.22 10.15 9.37
N PRO A 207 -5.99 10.66 9.58
CA PRO A 207 -5.67 12.06 9.33
C PRO A 207 -5.97 12.44 7.88
N THR A 208 -6.45 13.66 7.64
CA THR A 208 -6.56 14.22 6.28
C THR A 208 -5.19 14.75 5.83
N VAL A 209 -4.90 14.65 4.53
CA VAL A 209 -3.56 14.95 3.98
C VAL A 209 -3.60 16.04 2.92
N GLY A 210 -2.51 16.78 2.78
CA GLY A 210 -2.29 17.77 1.72
C GLY A 210 -2.07 17.16 0.34
N HIS A 211 -1.78 17.99 -0.66
CA HIS A 211 -1.51 17.54 -2.04
C HIS A 211 -0.11 16.91 -2.22
N GLU A 212 0.86 17.28 -1.39
CA GLU A 212 2.25 16.81 -1.44
C GLU A 212 2.48 15.51 -0.62
N GLN A 213 1.46 15.09 0.14
CA GLN A 213 1.47 13.86 0.95
C GLN A 213 0.72 12.73 0.24
N PHE A 214 0.92 11.49 0.68
CA PHE A 214 0.26 10.29 0.13
C PHE A 214 -0.32 9.36 1.19
N TYR A 215 -1.12 8.39 0.73
CA TYR A 215 -1.56 7.22 1.50
C TYR A 215 -1.09 5.97 0.76
N SER A 216 -0.59 4.95 1.47
CA SER A 216 -0.19 3.69 0.84
C SER A 216 -0.75 2.48 1.57
N ILE A 217 -1.29 1.51 0.81
CA ILE A 217 -1.83 0.25 1.33
C ILE A 217 -0.67 -0.73 1.45
N LEU A 218 -0.03 -0.78 2.62
CA LEU A 218 1.17 -1.59 2.87
C LEU A 218 0.88 -3.10 2.83
N ALA A 219 -0.30 -3.50 3.31
CA ALA A 219 -0.82 -4.86 3.19
C ALA A 219 -2.33 -4.86 3.45
N ALA A 220 -3.07 -5.74 2.77
CA ALA A 220 -4.50 -5.95 3.02
C ALA A 220 -4.83 -7.44 2.92
N ASN A 221 -5.61 -7.95 3.88
CA ASN A 221 -6.18 -9.29 3.85
C ASN A 221 -7.72 -9.22 4.01
N TYR A 222 -8.39 -10.30 4.39
CA TYR A 222 -9.84 -10.31 4.57
C TYR A 222 -10.33 -9.59 5.85
N ASP A 223 -9.43 -9.38 6.82
CA ASP A 223 -9.72 -8.95 8.19
C ASP A 223 -9.11 -7.59 8.55
N VAL A 224 -7.92 -7.24 8.04
CA VAL A 224 -7.24 -5.96 8.30
C VAL A 224 -6.62 -5.35 7.05
N VAL A 225 -6.39 -4.04 7.13
CA VAL A 225 -5.55 -3.25 6.23
C VAL A 225 -4.50 -2.48 7.04
N PHE A 226 -3.24 -2.59 6.65
CA PHE A 226 -2.15 -1.72 7.07
C PHE A 226 -2.11 -0.52 6.13
N MET A 227 -2.36 0.67 6.66
CA MET A 227 -2.38 1.92 5.91
C MET A 227 -1.23 2.82 6.38
N HIS A 228 -0.39 3.24 5.45
CA HIS A 228 0.58 4.32 5.65
C HIS A 228 -0.11 5.67 5.46
N VAL A 229 0.20 6.62 6.33
CA VAL A 229 -0.13 8.04 6.17
C VAL A 229 1.17 8.83 6.29
N ASP A 230 1.56 9.51 5.21
CA ASP A 230 2.79 10.31 5.14
C ASP A 230 2.74 11.54 6.09
N GLU A 231 3.85 11.89 6.75
CA GLU A 231 3.90 13.07 7.63
C GLU A 231 4.08 14.36 6.79
N PRO A 232 3.56 15.52 7.21
CA PRO A 232 3.58 16.73 6.39
C PRO A 232 4.99 17.27 6.04
N GLY A 233 5.29 17.32 4.74
CA GLY A 233 6.52 17.84 4.17
C GLY A 233 7.53 16.75 3.79
N ASP A 234 8.57 17.12 3.03
CA ASP A 234 9.63 16.22 2.55
C ASP A 234 10.46 15.65 3.72
N SER A 235 9.93 14.58 4.31
CA SER A 235 10.38 14.02 5.59
C SER A 235 10.87 12.57 5.47
N GLY A 236 10.47 11.87 4.40
CA GLY A 236 10.75 10.45 4.17
C GLY A 236 10.15 9.51 5.22
N ILE A 237 9.15 9.98 5.99
CA ILE A 237 8.52 9.21 7.05
C ILE A 237 7.01 9.41 7.12
N GLY A 238 6.31 8.37 7.57
CA GLY A 238 4.90 8.43 7.91
C GLY A 238 4.56 7.66 9.17
N THR A 239 3.26 7.47 9.38
CA THR A 239 2.68 6.66 10.43
C THR A 239 1.95 5.45 9.82
N ILE A 240 2.18 4.23 10.33
CA ILE A 240 1.35 3.06 10.06
C ILE A 240 0.12 3.08 10.98
N TYR A 241 -1.03 2.83 10.36
CA TYR A 241 -2.30 2.54 11.02
C TYR A 241 -2.80 1.14 10.63
N VAL A 242 -3.42 0.42 11.58
CA VAL A 242 -4.08 -0.88 11.34
C VAL A 242 -5.60 -0.70 11.48
N SER A 243 -6.35 -1.23 10.51
CA SER A 243 -7.82 -1.07 10.44
C SER A 243 -8.59 -2.02 11.36
N ASP A 244 -9.88 -1.70 11.55
CA ASP A 244 -10.89 -2.67 11.96
C ASP A 244 -11.34 -3.56 10.79
N ASP A 245 -12.19 -4.55 11.09
CA ASP A 245 -12.73 -5.50 10.11
C ASP A 245 -13.56 -4.82 9.01
N ARG A 246 -14.07 -3.61 9.28
CA ARG A 246 -14.82 -2.80 8.33
C ARG A 246 -13.93 -1.89 7.47
N GLY A 247 -12.65 -1.77 7.79
CA GLY A 247 -11.72 -0.83 7.13
C GLY A 247 -11.96 0.64 7.50
N THR A 248 -12.68 0.91 8.60
CA THR A 248 -13.23 2.22 8.98
C THR A 248 -12.56 2.87 10.18
N VAL A 249 -12.34 2.11 11.26
CA VAL A 249 -11.72 2.58 12.50
C VAL A 249 -10.27 2.15 12.49
N PHE A 250 -9.35 3.08 12.67
CA PHE A 250 -7.91 2.81 12.56
C PHE A 250 -7.20 3.08 13.88
N SER A 251 -6.35 2.14 14.30
CA SER A 251 -5.44 2.30 15.43
C SER A 251 -4.04 2.64 14.93
N LYS A 252 -3.42 3.70 15.46
CA LYS A 252 -2.00 4.02 15.21
C LYS A 252 -1.15 2.84 15.72
N SER A 253 -0.31 2.31 14.85
CA SER A 253 0.48 1.08 15.05
C SER A 253 1.97 1.37 15.13
N LEU A 254 2.48 2.24 14.25
CA LEU A 254 3.91 2.55 14.18
C LEU A 254 4.13 4.01 13.75
N GLU A 255 4.90 4.78 14.52
CA GLU A 255 5.30 6.15 14.15
C GLU A 255 6.67 6.16 13.45
N ARG A 256 6.95 7.17 12.63
CA ARG A 256 8.24 7.39 11.95
C ARG A 256 8.68 6.22 11.06
N HIS A 257 7.70 5.55 10.45
CA HIS A 257 7.89 4.50 9.45
C HIS A 257 8.62 5.05 8.23
N LEU A 258 9.66 4.36 7.77
CA LEU A 258 10.45 4.77 6.61
C LEU A 258 9.67 4.50 5.31
N TYR A 259 9.39 5.56 4.56
CA TYR A 259 8.79 5.51 3.22
C TYR A 259 9.30 6.72 2.44
N THR A 260 10.08 6.52 1.38
CA THR A 260 10.70 7.66 0.68
C THR A 260 9.73 8.32 -0.28
N THR A 261 9.54 9.64 -0.15
CA THR A 261 8.73 10.44 -1.07
C THR A 261 9.26 10.34 -2.50
N THR A 262 10.58 10.46 -2.69
CA THR A 262 11.21 10.11 -3.97
C THR A 262 11.33 8.60 -4.11
N GLY A 263 10.72 8.04 -5.17
CA GLY A 263 10.89 6.64 -5.56
C GLY A 263 9.97 5.63 -4.85
N GLY A 264 9.28 6.02 -3.78
CA GLY A 264 8.29 5.18 -3.10
C GLY A 264 8.87 3.99 -2.32
N ASP A 265 10.17 3.98 -1.99
CA ASP A 265 10.80 2.85 -1.32
C ASP A 265 10.33 2.72 0.14
N THR A 266 9.89 1.52 0.50
CA THR A 266 9.69 1.13 1.90
C THR A 266 10.21 -0.28 2.16
N ASP A 267 10.68 -0.52 3.39
CA ASP A 267 11.16 -1.82 3.85
C ASP A 267 10.03 -2.69 4.45
N PHE A 268 8.77 -2.24 4.40
CA PHE A 268 7.63 -2.98 4.94
C PHE A 268 7.46 -4.35 4.27
N THR A 269 7.67 -5.41 5.04
CA THR A 269 7.72 -6.79 4.56
C THR A 269 6.78 -7.67 5.40
N ASN A 270 5.82 -8.31 4.73
CA ASN A 270 4.98 -9.36 5.31
C ASN A 270 5.76 -10.68 5.38
N ILE A 271 5.86 -11.29 6.57
CA ILE A 271 6.53 -12.58 6.74
C ILE A 271 5.54 -13.70 6.44
N THR A 272 5.48 -14.13 5.18
CA THR A 272 4.48 -15.10 4.70
C THR A 272 4.63 -16.48 5.37
N SER A 273 5.81 -16.79 5.92
CA SER A 273 6.11 -18.05 6.59
C SER A 273 5.60 -18.16 8.03
N LEU A 274 5.12 -17.08 8.66
CA LEU A 274 4.47 -17.14 9.98
C LEU A 274 3.35 -16.09 10.15
N ARG A 275 2.18 -16.51 10.61
CA ARG A 275 0.98 -15.66 10.70
C ARG A 275 1.19 -14.46 11.64
N GLY A 276 0.71 -13.29 11.20
CA GLY A 276 0.68 -12.07 12.01
C GLY A 276 2.03 -11.38 12.16
N VAL A 277 3.08 -11.89 11.51
CA VAL A 277 4.44 -11.35 11.58
C VAL A 277 4.69 -10.40 10.41
N TYR A 278 5.15 -9.19 10.73
CA TYR A 278 5.56 -8.17 9.77
C TYR A 278 6.83 -7.48 10.27
N MET A 279 7.72 -7.08 9.37
CA MET A 279 8.89 -6.27 9.71
C MET A 279 8.97 -5.03 8.82
N THR A 280 9.58 -3.97 9.32
CA THR A 280 9.83 -2.74 8.55
C THR A 280 10.96 -1.92 9.18
N SER A 281 11.36 -0.84 8.52
CA SER A 281 12.32 0.15 9.02
C SER A 281 11.61 1.39 9.58
N VAL A 282 12.14 1.93 10.68
CA VAL A 282 11.84 3.28 11.18
C VAL A 282 13.05 4.18 11.07
N LEU A 283 12.81 5.48 10.93
CA LEU A 283 13.84 6.50 11.03
C LEU A 283 13.86 7.04 12.46
N ALA A 284 14.90 6.74 13.23
CA ALA A 284 15.08 7.26 14.58
C ALA A 284 15.29 8.79 14.59
N VAL A 285 15.27 9.40 15.79
CA VAL A 285 15.33 10.87 15.96
C VAL A 285 16.72 11.44 15.65
N ASP A 286 17.77 10.61 15.70
CA ASP A 286 19.12 10.93 15.26
C ASP A 286 19.35 10.79 13.74
N GLY A 287 18.32 10.37 12.99
CA GLY A 287 18.40 10.10 11.55
C GLY A 287 18.95 8.72 11.20
N SER A 288 19.16 7.83 12.18
CA SER A 288 19.54 6.44 11.92
C SER A 288 18.34 5.58 11.52
N VAL A 289 18.55 4.58 10.66
CA VAL A 289 17.48 3.64 10.25
C VAL A 289 17.55 2.38 11.12
N GLN A 290 16.42 1.97 11.69
CA GLN A 290 16.33 0.83 12.59
C GLN A 290 15.18 -0.11 12.17
N THR A 291 15.50 -1.38 11.91
CA THR A 291 14.48 -2.40 11.65
C THR A 291 13.75 -2.82 12.93
N VAL A 292 12.42 -2.93 12.84
CA VAL A 292 11.51 -3.42 13.88
C VAL A 292 10.60 -4.52 13.32
N ILE A 293 10.14 -5.40 14.20
CA ILE A 293 9.27 -6.55 13.90
C ILE A 293 8.06 -6.56 14.86
N THR A 294 6.90 -6.90 14.32
CA THR A 294 5.68 -7.23 15.07
C THR A 294 5.34 -8.70 14.86
N PHE A 295 4.75 -9.34 15.85
CA PHE A 295 4.25 -10.72 15.77
C PHE A 295 2.74 -10.81 15.98
N ASN A 296 2.10 -9.71 16.39
CA ASN A 296 0.68 -9.59 16.72
C ASN A 296 -0.03 -8.63 15.76
N GLN A 297 0.32 -8.70 14.46
CA GLN A 297 -0.35 -7.97 13.38
C GLN A 297 -0.35 -6.43 13.60
N GLY A 298 0.79 -5.90 14.08
CA GLY A 298 0.98 -4.47 14.29
C GLY A 298 0.45 -3.92 15.62
N GLY A 299 0.02 -4.79 16.55
CA GLY A 299 -0.39 -4.36 17.90
C GLY A 299 0.78 -3.82 18.73
N GLU A 300 1.93 -4.51 18.69
CA GLU A 300 3.19 -4.08 19.30
C GLU A 300 4.36 -4.35 18.34
N TRP A 301 5.38 -3.48 18.39
CA TRP A 301 6.59 -3.57 17.57
C TRP A 301 7.84 -3.53 18.46
N GLN A 302 8.83 -4.37 18.14
CA GLN A 302 10.09 -4.46 18.89
C GLN A 302 11.31 -4.57 17.95
N PRO A 303 12.52 -4.16 18.37
CA PRO A 303 13.74 -4.43 17.61
C PRO A 303 13.99 -5.94 17.47
N LEU A 304 14.56 -6.37 16.34
CA LEU A 304 14.91 -7.78 16.14
C LEU A 304 16.06 -8.19 17.08
N GLN A 305 15.95 -9.36 17.70
CA GLN A 305 17.00 -9.87 18.58
C GLN A 305 18.29 -10.14 17.78
N LYS A 306 19.43 -9.63 18.26
CA LYS A 306 20.72 -10.00 17.69
C LYS A 306 20.97 -11.51 17.84
N PRO A 307 21.66 -12.16 16.89
CA PRO A 307 22.14 -13.53 17.08
C PRO A 307 22.97 -13.70 18.36
N TRP A 308 22.94 -14.90 18.94
CA TRP A 308 23.63 -15.21 20.21
C TRP A 308 25.14 -14.90 20.14
N ASN A 309 25.77 -15.26 19.02
CA ASN A 309 27.17 -15.02 18.68
C ASN A 309 27.42 -13.69 17.94
N GLY A 310 26.36 -12.92 17.63
CA GLY A 310 26.46 -11.65 16.93
C GLY A 310 27.21 -10.60 17.76
N VAL A 311 28.23 -10.00 17.16
CA VAL A 311 29.02 -8.90 17.72
C VAL A 311 28.50 -7.59 17.17
N CYS A 312 28.24 -6.60 18.04
CA CYS A 312 27.82 -5.26 17.63
C CYS A 312 28.90 -4.57 16.77
N ASP A 313 28.50 -4.00 15.64
CA ASP A 313 29.39 -3.29 14.72
C ASP A 313 29.74 -1.86 15.20
N SER A 314 30.29 -1.03 14.31
CA SER A 314 30.67 0.36 14.60
C SER A 314 29.51 1.34 14.73
N THR A 315 28.26 0.95 14.44
CA THR A 315 27.08 1.83 14.63
C THR A 315 26.66 1.94 16.10
N THR A 316 27.05 0.99 16.96
CA THR A 316 26.74 1.03 18.39
C THR A 316 27.73 1.90 19.15
N GLU A 317 27.23 2.89 19.91
CA GLU A 317 28.06 3.74 20.77
C GLU A 317 28.90 2.93 21.77
N TYR A 318 30.07 3.48 22.14
CA TYR A 318 31.04 2.77 22.98
C TYR A 318 30.52 2.44 24.39
N SER A 319 29.55 3.21 24.90
CA SER A 319 28.85 2.95 26.17
C SER A 319 27.90 1.75 26.12
N ASP A 320 27.26 1.51 24.98
CA ASP A 320 26.09 0.63 24.87
C ASP A 320 26.35 -0.62 24.02
N LYS A 321 27.61 -1.04 23.88
CA LYS A 321 28.07 -2.28 23.21
C LYS A 321 27.51 -3.61 23.77
N VAL A 322 26.57 -3.56 24.70
CA VAL A 322 25.81 -4.69 25.24
C VAL A 322 24.38 -4.76 24.66
N ARG A 323 23.91 -3.67 24.04
CA ARG A 323 22.55 -3.48 23.50
C ARG A 323 22.61 -3.08 22.02
N CYS A 324 22.80 -4.10 21.19
CA CYS A 324 22.63 -3.99 19.74
C CYS A 324 21.57 -4.98 19.25
N SER A 325 20.90 -4.64 18.15
CA SER A 325 19.84 -5.40 17.49
C SER A 325 20.33 -5.96 16.17
N LEU A 326 19.57 -6.89 15.60
CA LEU A 326 19.70 -7.20 14.17
C LEU A 326 18.92 -6.15 13.38
N HIS A 327 19.51 -5.66 12.29
CA HIS A 327 18.84 -4.81 11.31
C HIS A 327 18.94 -5.45 9.93
N ILE A 328 17.90 -5.27 9.13
CA ILE A 328 17.65 -5.97 7.86
C ILE A 328 17.73 -4.96 6.71
N HIS A 329 18.28 -5.40 5.59
CA HIS A 329 18.27 -4.66 4.33
C HIS A 329 17.12 -5.14 3.45
N ALA A 330 16.24 -4.23 3.07
CA ALA A 330 15.21 -4.43 2.04
C ALA A 330 15.27 -3.29 1.00
N SER A 331 14.13 -2.90 0.44
CA SER A 331 13.98 -1.98 -0.70
C SER A 331 14.83 -0.71 -0.59
N TYR A 332 14.76 -0.02 0.55
CA TYR A 332 15.48 1.25 0.77
C TYR A 332 17.00 1.07 0.67
N SER A 333 17.54 -0.04 1.17
CA SER A 333 18.96 -0.35 1.07
C SER A 333 19.41 -0.62 -0.37
N ILE A 334 18.53 -1.22 -1.18
CA ILE A 334 18.76 -1.53 -2.59
C ILE A 334 18.64 -0.27 -3.46
N SER A 335 17.67 0.61 -3.16
CA SER A 335 17.52 1.88 -3.88
C SER A 335 18.68 2.83 -3.61
N MET A 336 19.15 2.90 -2.36
CA MET A 336 20.39 3.56 -1.92
C MET A 336 21.70 2.92 -2.45
N LYS A 337 21.61 1.87 -3.28
CA LYS A 337 22.73 1.20 -3.96
C LYS A 337 23.77 0.59 -2.99
N LEU A 338 23.34 0.12 -1.83
CA LEU A 338 24.17 -0.73 -0.98
C LEU A 338 24.37 -2.12 -1.63
N ASN A 339 25.33 -2.88 -1.12
CA ASN A 339 25.71 -4.19 -1.67
C ASN A 339 24.72 -5.30 -1.25
N VAL A 340 23.44 -5.12 -1.61
CA VAL A 340 22.30 -5.95 -1.23
C VAL A 340 21.69 -6.54 -2.52
N PRO A 341 21.95 -7.81 -2.85
CA PRO A 341 21.55 -8.39 -4.14
C PRO A 341 20.06 -8.78 -4.21
N VAL A 342 19.45 -9.11 -3.07
CA VAL A 342 18.04 -9.54 -2.98
C VAL A 342 17.42 -9.04 -1.67
N GLN A 343 16.11 -8.75 -1.72
CA GLN A 343 15.27 -8.46 -0.56
C GLN A 343 15.15 -9.67 0.38
N PRO A 344 14.60 -9.51 1.59
CA PRO A 344 14.27 -10.63 2.47
C PRO A 344 13.27 -11.59 1.83
N LEU A 345 13.46 -12.89 2.06
CA LEU A 345 12.66 -13.96 1.47
C LEU A 345 12.00 -14.80 2.58
N SER A 346 10.68 -14.99 2.46
CA SER A 346 9.88 -15.95 3.22
C SER A 346 8.81 -16.54 2.29
N GLU A 347 8.46 -17.81 2.50
CA GLU A 347 7.50 -18.56 1.66
C GLU A 347 6.50 -19.30 2.57
N PRO A 348 5.18 -19.29 2.28
CA PRO A 348 4.15 -19.77 3.21
C PRO A 348 4.12 -21.30 3.38
N ASN A 349 4.80 -22.04 2.51
CA ASN A 349 5.05 -23.48 2.65
C ASN A 349 6.30 -23.81 3.48
N ALA A 350 7.24 -22.86 3.64
CA ALA A 350 8.46 -23.00 4.44
C ALA A 350 8.28 -22.38 5.84
N VAL A 351 7.43 -23.02 6.65
CA VAL A 351 6.93 -22.49 7.94
C VAL A 351 8.06 -22.01 8.87
N GLY A 352 7.97 -20.74 9.29
CA GLY A 352 8.93 -20.08 10.18
C GLY A 352 10.25 -19.65 9.52
N LEU A 353 10.51 -20.03 8.27
CA LEU A 353 11.78 -19.72 7.60
C LEU A 353 11.78 -18.29 7.05
N ILE A 354 12.84 -17.53 7.37
CA ILE A 354 13.13 -16.20 6.81
C ILE A 354 14.61 -16.12 6.46
N LEU A 355 14.93 -15.62 5.26
CA LEU A 355 16.29 -15.35 4.80
C LEU A 355 16.44 -13.85 4.55
N ALA A 356 17.49 -13.21 5.06
CA ALA A 356 17.67 -11.78 4.90
C ALA A 356 19.14 -11.34 4.92
N HIS A 357 19.46 -10.30 4.15
CA HIS A 357 20.68 -9.52 4.35
C HIS A 357 20.55 -8.63 5.58
N GLY A 358 21.60 -8.51 6.40
CA GLY A 358 21.54 -7.67 7.58
C GLY A 358 22.88 -7.22 8.17
N SER A 359 22.77 -6.46 9.26
CA SER A 359 23.87 -5.96 10.08
C SER A 359 23.48 -5.95 11.55
N VAL A 360 24.40 -6.34 12.45
CA VAL A 360 24.17 -6.33 13.91
C VAL A 360 24.77 -5.08 14.52
N GLY A 361 23.95 -4.17 15.05
CA GLY A 361 24.38 -2.82 15.40
C GLY A 361 23.34 -2.00 16.18
N GLY A 362 23.53 -0.69 16.21
CA GLY A 362 22.52 0.28 16.67
C GLY A 362 21.61 0.80 15.55
N ALA A 363 21.97 0.53 14.29
CA ALA A 363 21.24 0.92 13.08
C ALA A 363 21.59 -0.01 11.91
N VAL A 364 20.88 0.15 10.78
CA VAL A 364 21.27 -0.41 9.48
C VAL A 364 22.65 0.13 9.07
N SER A 365 23.59 -0.78 8.81
CA SER A 365 24.99 -0.43 8.51
C SER A 365 25.22 -0.18 7.02
N VAL A 366 26.11 0.75 6.65
CA VAL A 366 26.50 1.00 5.24
C VAL A 366 27.61 0.07 4.74
N LEU A 367 28.03 -0.89 5.57
CA LEU A 367 29.00 -1.93 5.21
C LEU A 367 28.34 -3.02 4.35
N SER A 368 29.14 -3.87 3.70
CA SER A 368 28.58 -5.04 2.98
C SER A 368 27.97 -6.02 4.00
N PRO A 369 26.70 -6.43 3.83
CA PRO A 369 25.98 -7.22 4.81
C PRO A 369 26.39 -8.70 4.82
N ASP A 370 26.07 -9.37 5.92
CA ASP A 370 26.04 -10.82 6.03
C ASP A 370 24.61 -11.35 5.81
N VAL A 371 24.45 -12.65 5.55
CA VAL A 371 23.11 -13.27 5.44
C VAL A 371 22.73 -13.94 6.75
N TYR A 372 21.56 -13.57 7.26
CA TYR A 372 20.94 -14.10 8.47
C TYR A 372 19.72 -14.93 8.11
N VAL A 373 19.49 -15.96 8.93
CA VAL A 373 18.33 -16.85 8.82
C VAL A 373 17.62 -16.89 10.17
N SER A 374 16.29 -16.90 10.12
CA SER A 374 15.43 -17.31 11.23
C SER A 374 14.67 -18.55 10.79
N ASP A 375 14.48 -19.49 11.73
CA ASP A 375 13.65 -20.68 11.53
C ASP A 375 12.42 -20.70 12.45
N ASP A 376 12.13 -19.61 13.18
CA ASP A 376 11.00 -19.51 14.11
C ASP A 376 10.03 -18.36 13.79
N GLY A 377 10.17 -17.74 12.61
CA GLY A 377 9.37 -16.59 12.18
C GLY A 377 9.88 -15.26 12.72
N GLY A 378 11.18 -15.16 13.04
CA GLY A 378 11.86 -13.90 13.35
C GLY A 378 12.06 -13.59 14.83
N TYR A 379 11.72 -14.51 15.73
CA TYR A 379 11.98 -14.39 17.16
C TYR A 379 13.47 -14.54 17.46
N THR A 380 14.12 -15.54 16.86
CA THR A 380 15.57 -15.75 16.93
C THR A 380 16.20 -15.84 15.55
N TRP A 381 17.48 -15.48 15.49
CA TRP A 381 18.25 -15.36 14.25
C TRP A 381 19.66 -15.91 14.43
N PHE A 382 20.21 -16.47 13.36
CA PHE A 382 21.62 -16.85 13.27
C PHE A 382 22.23 -16.35 11.96
N GLN A 383 23.54 -16.10 11.97
CA GLN A 383 24.29 -15.81 10.75
C GLN A 383 24.52 -17.12 9.98
N ALA A 384 23.98 -17.22 8.77
CA ALA A 384 24.13 -18.40 7.91
C ALA A 384 25.35 -18.27 6.97
N LEU A 385 25.54 -17.11 6.33
CA LEU A 385 26.63 -16.86 5.38
C LEU A 385 27.37 -15.54 5.66
N LYS A 386 28.57 -15.41 5.09
CA LYS A 386 29.44 -14.24 5.23
C LYS A 386 29.56 -13.48 3.92
N GLY A 387 29.24 -12.19 3.94
CA GLY A 387 29.04 -11.37 2.75
C GLY A 387 27.70 -11.64 2.04
N PRO A 388 27.32 -10.76 1.09
CA PRO A 388 26.04 -10.85 0.40
C PRO A 388 25.99 -12.05 -0.56
N HIS A 389 24.85 -12.73 -0.60
CA HIS A 389 24.58 -13.89 -1.44
C HIS A 389 23.18 -13.79 -2.06
N HIS A 390 22.99 -14.36 -3.26
CA HIS A 390 21.63 -14.61 -3.75
C HIS A 390 21.11 -15.92 -3.12
N TYR A 391 19.83 -15.94 -2.77
CA TYR A 391 19.18 -17.09 -2.14
C TYR A 391 17.79 -17.36 -2.72
N ALA A 392 17.35 -18.61 -2.61
CA ALA A 392 16.03 -19.08 -3.01
C ALA A 392 15.64 -20.28 -2.12
N ILE A 393 14.36 -20.41 -1.79
CA ILE A 393 13.83 -21.55 -1.03
C ILE A 393 13.37 -22.61 -2.06
N LEU A 394 13.76 -23.87 -1.85
CA LEU A 394 13.30 -25.01 -2.65
C LEU A 394 12.66 -26.07 -1.73
N ASP A 395 11.85 -26.94 -2.34
CA ASP A 395 11.12 -28.05 -1.69
C ASP A 395 10.38 -27.68 -0.38
N SER A 396 9.70 -26.52 -0.37
CA SER A 396 8.98 -26.00 0.81
C SER A 396 9.88 -25.82 2.06
N GLY A 397 11.14 -25.46 1.87
CA GLY A 397 12.14 -25.33 2.94
C GLY A 397 13.04 -26.56 3.12
N GLY A 398 12.73 -27.68 2.44
CA GLY A 398 13.55 -28.90 2.48
C GLY A 398 14.93 -28.75 1.83
N LEU A 399 15.14 -27.71 1.00
CA LEU A 399 16.45 -27.46 0.39
C LEU A 399 16.80 -25.98 0.21
N PHE A 400 17.77 -25.53 1.00
CA PHE A 400 18.60 -24.34 0.77
C PHE A 400 20.01 -24.63 1.34
N SER A 401 20.05 -25.01 2.61
CA SER A 401 20.76 -26.22 3.05
C SER A 401 19.71 -27.31 3.36
N THR A 402 20.11 -28.56 3.57
CA THR A 402 19.22 -29.64 4.03
C THR A 402 18.89 -29.58 5.53
N ASP A 403 19.39 -28.58 6.25
CA ASP A 403 19.23 -28.38 7.70
C ASP A 403 18.75 -26.97 8.08
N GLU A 404 17.89 -26.36 7.24
CA GLU A 404 17.38 -24.99 7.38
C GLU A 404 18.48 -23.89 7.42
N GLY A 405 19.69 -24.19 6.92
CA GLY A 405 20.77 -23.21 6.69
C GLY A 405 21.91 -23.24 7.72
N GLN A 406 21.98 -24.27 8.58
CA GLN A 406 22.99 -24.37 9.64
C GLN A 406 24.34 -24.88 9.13
N CYS A 407 24.35 -25.83 8.21
CA CYS A 407 25.53 -26.30 7.48
C CYS A 407 25.54 -25.78 6.04
N TRP A 408 26.72 -25.76 5.41
CA TRP A 408 26.90 -25.26 4.05
C TRP A 408 27.86 -26.12 3.24
N HIS A 409 27.44 -26.46 2.01
CA HIS A 409 28.22 -27.28 1.09
C HIS A 409 28.43 -26.53 -0.23
N VAL A 410 29.70 -26.30 -0.59
CA VAL A 410 30.07 -25.63 -1.86
C VAL A 410 30.13 -26.68 -2.97
N HIS A 411 29.33 -26.48 -4.02
CA HIS A 411 29.35 -27.28 -5.24
C HIS A 411 29.84 -26.43 -6.42
N ASN A 412 30.83 -26.93 -7.18
CA ASN A 412 31.25 -26.27 -8.41
C ASN A 412 30.37 -26.70 -9.58
N PHE A 413 29.47 -25.83 -10.03
CA PHE A 413 28.51 -26.10 -11.10
C PHE A 413 29.07 -25.88 -12.53
N THR A 414 30.26 -25.28 -12.66
CA THR A 414 30.91 -25.04 -13.96
C THR A 414 32.44 -24.90 -13.81
N ASP A 415 33.20 -25.49 -14.72
CA ASP A 415 34.66 -25.27 -14.80
C ASP A 415 35.02 -23.95 -15.54
N ASP A 416 34.05 -23.37 -16.26
CA ASP A 416 34.14 -22.08 -16.96
C ASP A 416 33.29 -21.04 -16.21
N PRO A 417 33.89 -20.08 -15.46
CA PRO A 417 33.16 -19.11 -14.66
C PRO A 417 32.21 -18.22 -15.48
N MET A 418 31.31 -17.52 -14.80
CA MET A 418 30.44 -16.51 -15.43
C MET A 418 30.23 -15.33 -14.48
N TYR A 419 29.99 -14.15 -15.05
CA TYR A 419 29.51 -12.99 -14.30
C TYR A 419 28.06 -13.24 -13.94
N PHE A 420 27.81 -13.60 -12.68
CA PHE A 420 26.51 -13.93 -12.16
C PHE A 420 25.58 -12.71 -12.13
N THR A 421 24.30 -12.89 -12.47
CA THR A 421 23.30 -11.82 -12.49
C THR A 421 22.01 -12.12 -11.73
N GLY A 422 21.68 -13.39 -11.45
CA GLY A 422 20.46 -13.72 -10.71
C GLY A 422 20.15 -15.22 -10.63
N LEU A 423 19.22 -15.58 -9.73
CA LEU A 423 18.60 -16.90 -9.65
C LEU A 423 17.19 -16.84 -10.23
N ALA A 424 16.72 -17.94 -10.84
CA ALA A 424 15.34 -18.14 -11.21
C ALA A 424 14.86 -19.54 -10.78
N SER A 425 13.73 -19.61 -10.10
CA SER A 425 13.07 -20.85 -9.65
C SER A 425 11.58 -20.81 -9.98
N GLU A 426 10.89 -21.95 -9.87
CA GLU A 426 9.43 -21.99 -9.93
C GLU A 426 8.84 -21.22 -8.73
N PRO A 427 7.91 -20.27 -8.92
CA PRO A 427 7.27 -19.54 -7.82
C PRO A 427 6.56 -20.45 -6.80
N GLY A 428 6.53 -20.03 -5.54
CA GLY A 428 5.93 -20.80 -4.43
C GLY A 428 6.79 -21.96 -3.93
N ALA A 429 8.11 -21.90 -4.15
CA ALA A 429 9.14 -22.77 -3.56
C ALA A 429 8.93 -24.32 -3.64
N ARG A 430 8.13 -24.84 -4.57
CA ARG A 430 7.82 -26.29 -4.70
C ARG A 430 8.77 -27.07 -5.64
N SER A 431 9.67 -26.39 -6.36
CA SER A 431 10.59 -27.04 -7.29
C SER A 431 11.86 -27.56 -6.60
N MET A 432 12.51 -28.51 -7.26
CA MET A 432 13.90 -28.94 -6.99
C MET A 432 14.91 -28.29 -7.96
N ASN A 433 14.43 -27.46 -8.89
CA ASN A 433 15.24 -26.86 -9.95
C ASN A 433 15.46 -25.36 -9.68
N VAL A 434 16.72 -24.92 -9.78
CA VAL A 434 17.10 -23.51 -9.81
C VAL A 434 17.99 -23.24 -11.02
N SER A 435 17.71 -22.16 -11.74
CA SER A 435 18.52 -21.67 -12.86
C SER A 435 19.39 -20.51 -12.43
N LEU A 436 20.70 -20.68 -12.50
CA LEU A 436 21.69 -19.64 -12.26
C LEU A 436 21.93 -18.90 -13.58
N TRP A 437 21.62 -17.60 -13.61
CA TRP A 437 21.82 -16.74 -14.78
C TRP A 437 23.09 -15.90 -14.65
N GLY A 438 23.74 -15.68 -15.79
CA GLY A 438 24.88 -14.79 -15.91
C GLY A 438 25.32 -14.60 -17.36
N TYR A 439 26.46 -13.95 -17.55
CA TYR A 439 27.10 -13.82 -18.86
C TYR A 439 28.57 -14.21 -18.81
N ARG A 440 29.10 -14.64 -19.96
CA ARG A 440 30.54 -14.83 -20.17
C ARG A 440 31.05 -13.78 -21.13
N GLU A 441 32.22 -13.23 -20.80
CA GLU A 441 32.94 -12.29 -21.66
C GLU A 441 34.14 -12.98 -22.29
N THR A 442 34.28 -12.78 -23.61
CA THR A 442 35.47 -13.11 -24.37
C THR A 442 36.01 -11.83 -25.00
N ILE A 443 37.26 -11.86 -25.49
CA ILE A 443 37.94 -10.69 -26.08
C ILE A 443 37.14 -10.02 -27.22
N MET A 444 36.20 -10.75 -27.85
CA MET A 444 35.39 -10.28 -28.98
C MET A 444 33.88 -10.19 -28.68
N ASN A 445 33.34 -11.10 -27.87
CA ASN A 445 31.89 -11.25 -27.64
C ASN A 445 31.55 -11.42 -26.15
N GLN A 446 30.49 -10.76 -25.69
CA GLN A 446 29.74 -11.10 -24.47
C GLN A 446 28.52 -11.96 -24.84
N TYR A 447 28.19 -12.97 -24.05
CA TYR A 447 26.98 -13.79 -24.26
C TYR A 447 26.37 -14.30 -22.95
N TRP A 448 25.04 -14.41 -22.94
CA TRP A 448 24.28 -14.94 -21.80
C TRP A 448 24.44 -16.46 -21.65
N VAL A 449 24.42 -16.93 -20.41
CA VAL A 449 24.47 -18.34 -20.02
C VAL A 449 23.46 -18.54 -18.88
N SER A 450 22.70 -19.64 -18.95
CA SER A 450 21.91 -20.15 -17.83
C SER A 450 22.37 -21.56 -17.50
N VAL A 451 22.48 -21.88 -16.21
CA VAL A 451 22.82 -23.22 -15.72
C VAL A 451 21.77 -23.67 -14.71
N THR A 452 20.92 -24.61 -15.11
CA THR A 452 19.89 -25.18 -14.23
C THR A 452 20.43 -26.38 -13.46
N VAL A 453 20.42 -26.27 -12.13
CA VAL A 453 20.73 -27.37 -11.21
C VAL A 453 19.43 -28.03 -10.77
N ASP A 454 19.35 -29.35 -10.90
CA ASP A 454 18.25 -30.19 -10.41
C ASP A 454 18.70 -30.97 -9.18
N PHE A 455 18.26 -30.52 -8.01
CA PHE A 455 18.66 -31.12 -6.74
C PHE A 455 17.94 -32.43 -6.41
N ARG A 456 16.99 -32.91 -7.24
CA ARG A 456 16.24 -34.15 -6.94
C ARG A 456 17.14 -35.38 -6.81
N GLN A 457 18.32 -35.37 -7.45
CA GLN A 457 19.32 -36.43 -7.36
C GLN A 457 20.10 -36.46 -6.04
N LEU A 458 20.07 -35.39 -5.23
CA LEU A 458 20.66 -35.39 -3.89
C LEU A 458 19.77 -36.09 -2.86
N LEU A 459 18.44 -35.98 -3.02
CA LEU A 459 17.47 -36.53 -2.08
C LEU A 459 17.10 -37.97 -2.46
N SER A 460 17.74 -38.93 -1.80
CA SER A 460 17.63 -40.36 -2.11
C SER A 460 16.29 -41.02 -1.72
N ARG A 461 15.39 -40.30 -1.05
CA ARG A 461 14.13 -40.80 -0.49
C ARG A 461 13.10 -39.68 -0.33
N ASP A 462 11.85 -40.08 -0.20
CA ASP A 462 10.71 -39.18 0.02
C ASP A 462 10.37 -39.15 1.52
N CYS A 463 9.95 -38.01 2.05
CA CYS A 463 9.72 -37.84 3.49
C CYS A 463 8.54 -38.68 3.99
N GLN A 464 8.67 -39.20 5.21
CA GLN A 464 7.73 -40.07 5.91
C GLN A 464 7.30 -39.42 7.24
N GLU A 465 6.23 -39.89 7.88
CA GLU A 465 5.69 -39.30 9.12
C GLU A 465 6.74 -39.09 10.23
N ASN A 466 7.71 -40.01 10.35
CA ASN A 466 8.78 -39.91 11.35
C ASN A 466 9.82 -38.81 11.05
N ASP A 467 9.91 -38.33 9.81
CA ASP A 467 10.84 -37.27 9.41
C ASP A 467 10.38 -35.88 9.90
N TYR A 468 9.13 -35.76 10.36
CA TYR A 468 8.54 -34.52 10.86
C TYR A 468 8.55 -34.44 12.40
N ILE A 469 8.35 -33.22 12.92
CA ILE A 469 8.17 -32.87 14.32
C ILE A 469 6.97 -31.92 14.49
N GLN A 470 6.28 -32.06 15.62
CA GLN A 470 5.35 -31.02 16.07
C GLN A 470 6.14 -29.81 16.59
N TRP A 471 5.87 -28.64 16.03
CA TRP A 471 6.39 -27.34 16.46
C TRP A 471 5.23 -26.42 16.81
N LEU A 472 5.31 -25.73 17.96
CA LEU A 472 4.32 -24.74 18.39
C LEU A 472 4.77 -23.37 17.92
N ALA A 473 3.97 -22.73 17.07
CA ALA A 473 4.22 -21.37 16.62
C ALA A 473 4.14 -20.37 17.78
N HIS A 474 4.96 -19.31 17.72
CA HIS A 474 5.01 -18.23 18.71
C HIS A 474 5.28 -18.68 20.17
N SER A 475 5.85 -19.87 20.35
CA SER A 475 6.25 -20.38 21.67
C SER A 475 7.43 -19.58 22.23
N SER A 476 7.30 -19.16 23.49
CA SER A 476 8.26 -18.31 24.21
C SER A 476 8.48 -18.74 25.66
N ASP A 477 7.46 -19.28 26.34
CA ASP A 477 7.57 -19.93 27.65
C ASP A 477 6.66 -21.17 27.70
N ILE A 478 7.25 -22.35 27.51
CA ILE A 478 6.56 -23.65 27.53
C ILE A 478 5.85 -23.93 28.88
N SER A 479 6.13 -23.18 29.94
CA SER A 479 5.43 -23.29 31.22
C SER A 479 4.14 -22.47 31.32
N ASP A 480 3.89 -21.53 30.41
CA ASP A 480 2.68 -20.72 30.38
C ASP A 480 1.51 -21.42 29.67
N PRO A 481 0.32 -21.59 30.29
CA PRO A 481 -0.89 -22.04 29.58
C PRO A 481 -1.28 -21.15 28.38
N THR A 482 -0.91 -19.87 28.33
CA THR A 482 -1.16 -18.99 27.16
C THR A 482 -0.05 -19.00 26.08
N ASP A 483 1.02 -19.80 26.24
CA ASP A 483 2.17 -19.83 25.31
C ASP A 483 1.77 -20.08 23.84
N GLY A 484 2.18 -19.21 22.93
CA GLY A 484 1.82 -19.28 21.51
C GLY A 484 0.37 -18.89 21.15
N CYS A 485 -0.42 -18.32 22.08
CA CYS A 485 -1.70 -17.69 21.74
C CYS A 485 -1.47 -16.37 20.99
N MET A 486 -1.75 -16.33 19.69
CA MET A 486 -1.66 -15.10 18.89
C MET A 486 -2.97 -14.85 18.14
N LEU A 487 -3.57 -13.67 18.34
CA LEU A 487 -4.93 -13.34 17.89
C LEU A 487 -5.93 -14.44 18.32
N GLY A 488 -5.90 -14.79 19.61
CA GLY A 488 -6.86 -15.71 20.20
C GLY A 488 -6.73 -17.20 19.88
N TYR A 489 -5.71 -17.66 19.15
CA TYR A 489 -5.45 -19.09 18.98
C TYR A 489 -3.96 -19.44 18.79
N LYS A 490 -3.63 -20.70 19.13
CA LYS A 490 -2.34 -21.33 18.90
C LYS A 490 -2.35 -22.14 17.61
N GLU A 491 -1.19 -22.34 16.99
CA GLU A 491 -1.04 -23.25 15.84
C GLU A 491 0.12 -24.21 16.06
N ARG A 492 -0.16 -25.52 16.02
CA ARG A 492 0.86 -26.58 16.05
C ARG A 492 1.09 -27.08 14.63
N PHE A 493 2.29 -26.93 14.11
CA PHE A 493 2.69 -27.35 12.76
C PHE A 493 3.42 -28.69 12.80
N LEU A 494 3.25 -29.52 11.76
CA LEU A 494 4.23 -30.55 11.43
C LEU A 494 5.30 -29.94 10.51
N ARG A 495 6.51 -29.78 11.02
CA ARG A 495 7.69 -29.30 10.27
C ARG A 495 8.68 -30.43 10.05
N LEU A 496 9.42 -30.37 8.94
CA LEU A 496 10.51 -31.29 8.67
C LEU A 496 11.61 -31.12 9.73
N ARG A 497 12.25 -32.20 10.19
CA ARG A 497 13.40 -32.07 11.10
C ARG A 497 14.64 -31.61 10.34
N LYS A 498 15.48 -30.82 10.99
CA LYS A 498 16.80 -30.38 10.48
C LYS A 498 17.78 -31.54 10.18
N ASP A 499 17.56 -32.74 10.73
CA ASP A 499 18.33 -33.95 10.42
C ASP A 499 17.65 -34.88 9.38
N SER A 500 16.45 -34.55 8.92
CA SER A 500 15.67 -35.35 7.96
C SER A 500 16.01 -35.01 6.50
N VAL A 501 17.10 -35.56 5.96
CA VAL A 501 17.40 -35.44 4.53
C VAL A 501 16.44 -36.34 3.72
N CYS A 502 15.38 -35.74 3.17
CA CYS A 502 14.36 -36.35 2.32
C CYS A 502 13.61 -35.29 1.50
N TRP A 503 12.87 -35.73 0.47
CA TRP A 503 12.03 -34.87 -0.39
C TRP A 503 10.62 -34.71 0.18
N ASN A 504 10.18 -33.48 0.47
CA ASN A 504 8.82 -33.16 0.91
C ASN A 504 7.79 -33.45 -0.19
N GLY A 505 8.13 -33.14 -1.44
CA GLY A 505 7.28 -33.40 -2.59
C GLY A 505 6.46 -32.18 -3.04
N ARG A 506 6.14 -32.14 -4.34
CA ARG A 506 5.36 -31.04 -4.93
C ARG A 506 3.95 -30.90 -4.37
N ASP A 507 3.36 -32.02 -3.97
CA ASP A 507 2.02 -32.09 -3.40
C ASP A 507 2.01 -31.87 -1.87
N TYR A 508 3.15 -31.45 -1.28
CA TYR A 508 3.25 -31.13 0.14
C TYR A 508 2.24 -30.04 0.56
N ILE A 509 1.56 -30.29 1.67
CA ILE A 509 0.62 -29.36 2.30
C ILE A 509 1.06 -29.21 3.75
N VAL A 510 1.27 -27.95 4.16
CA VAL A 510 1.58 -27.59 5.54
C VAL A 510 0.46 -28.09 6.46
N THR A 511 0.76 -29.12 7.24
CA THR A 511 -0.19 -29.68 8.20
C THR A 511 -0.11 -28.89 9.50
N LYS A 512 -1.23 -28.28 9.90
CA LYS A 512 -1.33 -27.48 11.12
C LYS A 512 -2.64 -27.73 11.88
N GLU A 513 -2.54 -27.77 13.20
CA GLU A 513 -3.64 -27.94 14.15
C GLU A 513 -3.85 -26.63 14.92
N PRO A 514 -4.95 -25.88 14.68
CA PRO A 514 -5.29 -24.72 15.48
C PRO A 514 -5.86 -25.14 16.83
N THR A 515 -5.58 -24.36 17.89
CA THR A 515 -6.16 -24.55 19.23
C THR A 515 -6.58 -23.20 19.80
N THR A 516 -7.89 -23.00 19.95
CA THR A 516 -8.48 -21.74 20.44
C THR A 516 -8.05 -21.42 21.87
N CYS A 517 -7.76 -20.14 22.13
CA CYS A 517 -7.41 -19.62 23.44
C CYS A 517 -8.62 -18.95 24.14
N PRO A 518 -8.67 -18.93 25.48
CA PRO A 518 -9.65 -18.14 26.21
C PRO A 518 -9.38 -16.65 26.03
N CYS A 519 -10.42 -15.85 25.74
CA CYS A 519 -10.22 -14.41 25.57
C CYS A 519 -9.68 -13.72 26.83
N THR A 520 -8.76 -12.80 26.61
CA THR A 520 -8.13 -11.92 27.60
C THR A 520 -8.48 -10.46 27.29
N LEU A 521 -7.82 -9.47 27.92
CA LEU A 521 -7.96 -8.07 27.50
C LEU A 521 -7.07 -7.69 26.31
N THR A 522 -6.03 -8.47 25.97
CA THR A 522 -5.14 -8.18 24.83
C THR A 522 -5.70 -8.64 23.49
N ASP A 523 -6.74 -9.47 23.48
CA ASP A 523 -7.51 -9.86 22.28
C ASP A 523 -8.54 -8.77 21.86
N PHE A 524 -8.55 -7.62 22.56
CA PHE A 524 -9.40 -6.46 22.27
C PHE A 524 -8.57 -5.18 22.16
N GLN A 525 -8.86 -4.37 21.14
CA GLN A 525 -8.35 -3.00 21.01
C GLN A 525 -9.38 -2.00 21.55
N CYS A 526 -8.92 -0.81 21.93
CA CYS A 526 -9.83 0.30 22.21
C CYS A 526 -10.59 0.72 20.95
N ASP A 527 -11.89 0.90 21.10
CA ASP A 527 -12.77 1.33 20.03
C ASP A 527 -12.83 2.87 19.93
N PHE A 528 -13.55 3.41 18.95
CA PHE A 528 -13.60 4.85 18.70
C PHE A 528 -13.93 5.66 19.97
N GLY A 529 -13.14 6.71 20.22
CA GLY A 529 -13.27 7.59 21.38
C GLY A 529 -12.75 7.03 22.71
N PHE A 530 -12.07 5.88 22.69
CA PHE A 530 -11.38 5.31 23.86
C PHE A 530 -9.87 5.24 23.61
N TYR A 531 -9.09 5.05 24.68
CA TYR A 531 -7.63 4.88 24.64
C TYR A 531 -7.13 4.04 25.82
N HIS A 532 -5.95 3.44 25.70
CA HIS A 532 -5.29 2.78 26.82
C HIS A 532 -4.75 3.82 27.80
N ALA A 533 -5.10 3.69 29.08
CA ALA A 533 -4.42 4.46 30.13
C ALA A 533 -2.96 3.97 30.28
N GLU A 534 -2.05 4.84 30.72
CA GLU A 534 -0.63 4.50 30.88
C GLU A 534 -0.42 3.21 31.69
N ASN A 535 0.32 2.26 31.11
CA ASN A 535 0.60 0.94 31.68
C ASN A 535 -0.66 0.09 31.99
N SER A 536 -1.74 0.25 31.22
CA SER A 536 -3.02 -0.44 31.45
C SER A 536 -3.65 -1.01 30.18
N SER A 537 -3.99 -2.29 30.19
CA SER A 537 -4.82 -2.94 29.15
C SER A 537 -6.31 -2.54 29.22
N VAL A 538 -6.67 -1.57 30.08
CA VAL A 538 -8.03 -1.05 30.24
C VAL A 538 -8.23 0.17 29.35
N CYS A 539 -9.13 0.05 28.38
CA CYS A 539 -9.61 1.17 27.57
C CYS A 539 -10.49 2.10 28.42
N VAL A 540 -10.13 3.38 28.41
CA VAL A 540 -10.83 4.47 29.09
C VAL A 540 -11.31 5.51 28.07
N GLU A 541 -12.40 6.20 28.37
CA GLU A 541 -13.00 7.20 27.48
C GLU A 541 -12.04 8.40 27.32
N GLN A 542 -11.76 8.83 26.09
CA GLN A 542 -10.96 10.02 25.82
C GLN A 542 -11.67 11.26 26.39
N PRO A 543 -11.00 12.12 27.20
CA PRO A 543 -11.67 13.23 27.88
C PRO A 543 -12.28 14.21 26.89
N ASP A 544 -11.50 14.65 25.90
CA ASP A 544 -11.89 15.48 24.77
C ASP A 544 -11.44 14.83 23.46
N LEU A 545 -12.26 14.96 22.42
CA LEU A 545 -11.96 14.49 21.06
C LEU A 545 -11.36 15.64 20.24
N ILE A 546 -10.22 15.39 19.59
CA ILE A 546 -9.45 16.40 18.86
C ILE A 546 -9.02 15.91 17.47
N GLY A 547 -8.73 16.85 16.56
CA GLY A 547 -8.25 16.56 15.20
C GLY A 547 -9.20 15.63 14.42
N HIS A 548 -8.62 14.69 13.67
CA HIS A 548 -9.36 13.70 12.86
C HIS A 548 -10.39 12.89 13.68
N SER A 549 -10.16 12.69 14.98
CA SER A 549 -11.12 11.97 15.85
C SER A 549 -12.34 12.83 16.21
N LEU A 550 -12.21 14.17 16.20
CA LEU A 550 -13.38 15.07 16.27
C LEU A 550 -14.11 15.12 14.92
N GLU A 551 -13.38 15.19 13.82
CA GLU A 551 -13.92 15.18 12.44
C GLU A 551 -14.77 13.93 12.19
N PHE A 552 -14.22 12.74 12.48
CA PHE A 552 -14.95 11.47 12.43
C PHE A 552 -16.19 11.46 13.32
N CYS A 553 -16.16 12.10 14.50
CA CYS A 553 -17.33 12.19 15.37
C CYS A 553 -18.45 13.10 14.85
N LEU A 554 -18.10 14.11 14.05
CA LEU A 554 -19.04 15.08 13.48
C LEU A 554 -19.62 14.61 12.13
N HIS A 555 -18.86 13.82 11.37
CA HIS A 555 -19.20 13.43 10.00
C HIS A 555 -19.41 11.91 9.78
N GLY A 556 -19.00 11.06 10.73
CA GLY A 556 -19.18 9.60 10.68
C GLY A 556 -20.62 9.13 10.88
N ARG A 557 -20.90 7.87 10.51
CA ARG A 557 -22.23 7.26 10.67
C ARG A 557 -22.53 6.93 12.13
N LYS A 558 -23.81 6.99 12.52
CA LYS A 558 -24.22 6.75 13.92
C LYS A 558 -23.90 5.34 14.40
N GLU A 559 -23.93 4.35 13.51
CA GLU A 559 -23.52 2.97 13.81
C GLU A 559 -22.01 2.84 14.10
N GLN A 560 -21.18 3.80 13.66
CA GLN A 560 -19.75 3.87 13.98
C GLN A 560 -19.45 4.61 15.30
N LEU A 561 -20.38 5.47 15.74
CA LEU A 561 -20.28 6.28 16.97
C LEU A 561 -20.97 5.64 18.19
N GLN A 562 -21.59 4.47 18.00
CA GLN A 562 -22.11 3.60 19.06
C GLN A 562 -21.05 2.57 19.44
N THR A 563 -20.43 2.77 20.60
CA THR A 563 -19.28 1.95 21.04
C THR A 563 -19.53 1.27 22.38
N SER A 564 -18.86 0.14 22.61
CA SER A 564 -18.67 -0.51 23.92
C SER A 564 -17.34 -0.18 24.60
N GLY A 565 -16.55 0.75 24.05
CA GLY A 565 -15.19 1.12 24.47
C GLY A 565 -14.10 0.13 24.08
N TYR A 566 -14.47 -1.14 23.85
CA TYR A 566 -13.63 -2.22 23.35
C TYR A 566 -14.24 -2.83 22.09
N ARG A 567 -13.39 -3.17 21.12
CA ARG A 567 -13.70 -4.04 19.97
C ARG A 567 -12.68 -5.18 19.94
N LYS A 568 -13.09 -6.38 19.51
CA LYS A 568 -12.17 -7.50 19.28
C LYS A 568 -11.17 -7.16 18.17
N ILE A 569 -9.93 -7.60 18.26
CA ILE A 569 -8.95 -7.41 17.16
C ILE A 569 -9.43 -8.20 15.92
N PRO A 570 -9.35 -7.67 14.68
CA PRO A 570 -9.76 -8.41 13.50
C PRO A 570 -8.80 -9.57 13.19
N GLY A 571 -9.35 -10.70 12.76
CA GLY A 571 -8.62 -11.97 12.67
C GLY A 571 -8.42 -12.68 14.02
N ASP A 572 -8.97 -12.16 15.11
CA ASP A 572 -8.93 -12.82 16.41
C ASP A 572 -10.02 -13.89 16.58
N HIS A 573 -9.60 -15.10 16.94
CA HIS A 573 -10.49 -16.26 17.09
C HIS A 573 -10.63 -16.80 18.53
N CYS A 574 -10.25 -16.05 19.58
CA CYS A 574 -10.49 -16.44 20.97
C CYS A 574 -11.97 -16.73 21.27
N GLU A 575 -12.22 -17.67 22.19
CA GLU A 575 -13.56 -18.07 22.65
C GLU A 575 -13.64 -18.13 24.19
N GLY A 576 -14.79 -17.74 24.75
CA GLY A 576 -14.98 -17.70 26.20
C GLY A 576 -14.12 -16.62 26.88
N GLY A 577 -13.58 -16.91 28.05
CA GLY A 577 -12.69 -15.98 28.77
C GLY A 577 -13.37 -14.67 29.20
N ILE A 578 -12.66 -13.56 29.05
CA ILE A 578 -13.13 -12.20 29.35
C ILE A 578 -13.91 -11.63 28.16
N THR A 579 -15.14 -11.19 28.42
CA THR A 579 -15.91 -10.34 27.50
C THR A 579 -16.18 -8.99 28.17
N PRO A 580 -15.67 -7.86 27.65
CA PRO A 580 -15.95 -6.54 28.20
C PRO A 580 -17.47 -6.23 28.30
N GLU A 581 -17.91 -5.58 29.38
CA GLU A 581 -19.32 -5.21 29.57
C GLU A 581 -19.76 -4.21 28.48
N ARG A 582 -20.54 -4.68 27.49
CA ARG A 582 -21.11 -3.81 26.47
C ARG A 582 -22.12 -2.82 27.09
N LYS A 583 -21.70 -1.56 27.18
CA LYS A 583 -22.55 -0.39 27.42
C LYS A 583 -22.48 0.45 26.16
N GLU A 584 -23.57 0.50 25.40
CA GLU A 584 -23.64 1.28 24.15
C GLU A 584 -23.60 2.78 24.48
N ILE A 585 -22.45 3.41 24.23
CA ILE A 585 -22.25 4.85 24.40
C ILE A 585 -22.38 5.51 23.02
N ASP A 586 -23.32 6.45 22.91
CA ASP A 586 -23.53 7.28 21.74
C ASP A 586 -22.66 8.54 21.82
N LEU A 587 -21.47 8.47 21.25
CA LEU A 587 -20.47 9.53 21.31
C LEU A 587 -20.87 10.79 20.52
N SER A 588 -21.80 10.70 19.57
CA SER A 588 -22.27 11.87 18.80
C SER A 588 -22.83 12.97 19.72
N LYS A 589 -23.47 12.59 20.84
CA LYS A 589 -23.96 13.52 21.86
C LYS A 589 -22.83 14.32 22.54
N LYS A 590 -21.67 13.70 22.77
CA LYS A 590 -20.50 14.35 23.39
C LYS A 590 -19.95 15.43 22.48
N CYS A 591 -19.72 15.10 21.21
CA CYS A 591 -19.13 15.99 20.21
C CYS A 591 -20.01 17.23 19.94
N VAL A 592 -21.32 17.03 19.80
CA VAL A 592 -22.29 18.15 19.63
C VAL A 592 -22.41 19.01 20.91
N SER A 593 -22.25 18.42 22.11
CA SER A 593 -22.34 19.19 23.37
C SER A 593 -21.20 20.21 23.55
N ASN A 594 -20.01 19.94 23.00
CA ASN A 594 -18.89 20.88 23.03
C ASN A 594 -19.09 22.06 22.07
N LEU A 595 -19.68 21.86 20.88
CA LEU A 595 -20.04 22.95 19.97
C LEU A 595 -21.01 23.96 20.61
N LEU A 596 -22.09 23.45 21.25
CA LEU A 596 -23.06 24.27 21.99
C LEU A 596 -22.43 25.08 23.14
N ARG A 597 -21.34 24.57 23.73
CA ARG A 597 -20.57 25.25 24.78
C ARG A 597 -19.66 26.35 24.24
N THR A 598 -19.25 26.28 22.97
CA THR A 598 -18.46 27.30 22.29
C THR A 598 -19.33 28.51 21.90
N GLU A 599 -20.51 28.30 21.30
CA GLU A 599 -21.46 29.40 21.00
C GLU A 599 -21.84 30.20 22.26
N LEU A 600 -22.02 29.49 23.39
CA LEU A 600 -22.32 30.11 24.69
C LEU A 600 -21.19 30.98 25.26
N LEU A 601 -19.94 30.81 24.80
CA LEU A 601 -18.80 31.63 25.21
C LEU A 601 -18.66 32.88 24.32
N GLU A 602 -18.88 32.78 23.01
CA GLU A 602 -18.78 33.93 22.09
C GLU A 602 -19.88 34.96 22.34
N HIS A 603 -21.06 34.55 22.82
CA HIS A 603 -22.18 35.45 23.05
C HIS A 603 -22.12 36.30 24.35
N SER A 604 -20.96 36.41 25.01
CA SER A 604 -20.76 37.27 26.20
C SER A 604 -20.64 38.79 25.88
N PHE A 605 -21.38 39.27 24.89
CA PHE A 605 -21.49 40.70 24.59
C PHE A 605 -22.35 41.41 25.64
N ASN A 606 -21.68 41.85 26.72
CA ASN A 606 -22.25 42.71 27.75
C ASN A 606 -22.83 43.98 27.10
N SER A 607 -24.16 44.05 26.97
CA SER A 607 -24.86 45.09 26.18
C SER A 607 -25.06 46.42 26.93
N ALA A 608 -24.78 46.45 28.23
CA ALA A 608 -24.90 47.61 29.11
C ALA A 608 -24.26 48.92 28.58
N PRO A 609 -23.00 48.97 28.08
CA PRO A 609 -22.42 50.20 27.57
C PRO A 609 -23.10 50.70 26.29
N ILE A 610 -23.54 49.79 25.41
CA ILE A 610 -24.24 50.15 24.16
C ILE A 610 -25.61 50.75 24.50
N ILE A 611 -26.35 50.13 25.43
CA ILE A 611 -27.64 50.64 25.93
C ILE A 611 -27.44 52.01 26.61
N ALA A 612 -26.39 52.19 27.41
CA ALA A 612 -26.09 53.47 28.05
C ALA A 612 -25.79 54.58 27.03
N VAL A 613 -25.01 54.30 25.98
CA VAL A 613 -24.74 55.25 24.88
C VAL A 613 -26.02 55.59 24.11
N VAL A 614 -26.86 54.60 23.78
CA VAL A 614 -28.15 54.85 23.09
C VAL A 614 -29.09 55.70 23.95
N ILE A 615 -29.18 55.44 25.26
CA ILE A 615 -29.97 56.27 26.19
C ILE A 615 -29.41 57.70 26.27
N ALA A 616 -28.09 57.86 26.34
CA ALA A 616 -27.46 59.20 26.35
C ALA A 616 -27.75 59.98 25.06
N VAL A 617 -27.64 59.35 23.89
CA VAL A 617 -27.98 59.95 22.59
C VAL A 617 -29.46 60.30 22.50
N LEU A 618 -30.36 59.44 22.98
CA LEU A 618 -31.80 59.72 23.03
C LEU A 618 -32.15 60.89 23.98
N LEU A 619 -31.50 60.99 25.13
CA LEU A 619 -31.70 62.12 26.05
C LEU A 619 -31.19 63.43 25.45
N ILE A 620 -30.03 63.42 24.80
CA ILE A 620 -29.48 64.59 24.09
C ILE A 620 -30.42 65.00 22.93
N SER A 621 -30.93 64.05 22.15
CA SER A 621 -31.85 64.34 21.04
C SER A 621 -33.22 64.85 21.54
N ALA A 622 -33.72 64.36 22.67
CA ALA A 622 -34.92 64.88 23.31
C ALA A 622 -34.74 66.33 23.81
N VAL A 623 -33.62 66.65 24.46
CA VAL A 623 -33.29 68.03 24.87
C VAL A 623 -33.15 68.95 23.65
N ALA A 624 -32.47 68.50 22.60
CA ALA A 624 -32.37 69.23 21.34
C ALA A 624 -33.75 69.45 20.69
N GLY A 625 -34.62 68.44 20.70
CA GLY A 625 -36.00 68.51 20.22
C GLY A 625 -36.85 69.54 20.97
N VAL A 626 -36.78 69.57 22.31
CA VAL A 626 -37.47 70.58 23.13
C VAL A 626 -36.97 71.99 22.82
N ILE A 627 -35.66 72.18 22.62
CA ILE A 627 -35.08 73.46 22.19
C ILE A 627 -35.57 73.85 20.79
N PHE A 628 -35.64 72.90 19.85
CA PHE A 628 -36.10 73.13 18.48
C PHE A 628 -37.58 73.52 18.43
N ILE A 629 -38.43 72.79 19.16
CA ILE A 629 -39.86 73.08 19.33
C ILE A 629 -40.05 74.49 19.93
N LYS A 630 -39.33 74.82 21.01
CA LYS A 630 -39.38 76.15 21.63
C LYS A 630 -38.94 77.28 20.68
N LYS A 631 -38.00 77.00 19.75
CA LYS A 631 -37.50 77.97 18.77
C LYS A 631 -38.44 78.17 17.57
N TYR A 632 -39.17 77.14 17.13
CA TYR A 632 -40.02 77.21 15.93
C TYR A 632 -41.52 77.41 16.21
N VAL A 633 -42.07 76.95 17.33
CA VAL A 633 -43.53 77.06 17.61
C VAL A 633 -43.95 78.49 18.00
N CYS A 634 -43.03 79.34 18.46
CA CYS A 634 -43.31 80.73 18.83
C CYS A 634 -42.87 81.78 17.79
N GLY A 635 -42.41 81.37 16.60
CA GLY A 635 -41.85 82.27 15.57
C GLY A 635 -42.27 81.89 14.14
N GLY A 636 -43.54 82.12 13.79
CA GLY A 636 -44.11 81.59 12.55
C GLY A 636 -43.94 82.45 11.29
N ARG A 637 -43.54 81.82 10.17
CA ARG A 637 -43.97 82.16 8.79
C ARG A 637 -43.63 81.07 7.74
N PHE A 638 -44.63 80.21 7.48
CA PHE A 638 -45.19 79.78 6.18
C PHE A 638 -44.34 79.51 4.89
N LEU A 639 -44.88 78.55 4.09
CA LEU A 639 -44.74 78.30 2.63
C LEU A 639 -43.44 77.61 2.11
N VAL A 640 -43.42 76.85 1.00
CA VAL A 640 -44.36 75.84 0.41
C VAL A 640 -43.65 75.04 -0.72
N HIS A 641 -44.12 73.84 -1.09
CA HIS A 641 -43.49 72.93 -2.06
C HIS A 641 -43.42 73.37 -3.54
N ARG A 642 -42.48 72.76 -4.29
CA ARG A 642 -42.64 72.38 -5.72
C ARG A 642 -42.00 71.00 -6.01
N TYR A 643 -42.46 70.37 -7.10
CA TYR A 643 -42.00 69.09 -7.67
C TYR A 643 -41.26 69.31 -9.01
N SER A 644 -40.49 68.32 -9.46
CA SER A 644 -40.24 68.01 -10.88
C SER A 644 -39.94 66.50 -11.08
N VAL A 645 -39.86 66.04 -12.34
CA VAL A 645 -39.85 64.62 -12.77
C VAL A 645 -39.00 64.46 -14.05
N LEU A 646 -38.68 63.21 -14.45
CA LEU A 646 -38.10 62.71 -15.73
C LEU A 646 -36.55 62.64 -15.90
N GLN A 647 -36.03 61.40 -15.91
CA GLN A 647 -35.61 60.63 -17.10
C GLN A 647 -34.93 61.35 -18.29
N GLN A 648 -33.73 60.87 -18.73
CA GLN A 648 -33.41 60.59 -20.16
C GLN A 648 -32.12 59.76 -20.40
N HIS A 649 -31.64 59.66 -21.66
CA HIS A 649 -30.81 58.58 -22.24
C HIS A 649 -29.43 59.02 -22.81
N ALA A 650 -28.51 58.04 -22.90
CA ALA A 650 -27.58 57.71 -24.01
C ALA A 650 -26.37 58.61 -24.41
N GLU A 651 -25.42 57.94 -25.09
CA GLU A 651 -24.29 58.45 -25.94
C GLU A 651 -23.15 59.25 -25.25
N ALA A 652 -21.91 59.34 -25.76
CA ALA A 652 -21.07 58.45 -26.59
C ALA A 652 -19.61 59.02 -26.66
N ASN A 653 -18.59 58.16 -26.87
CA ASN A 653 -17.14 58.50 -27.08
C ASN A 653 -16.45 59.22 -25.90
N GLY A 654 -15.14 59.13 -25.61
CA GLY A 654 -13.98 58.45 -26.22
C GLY A 654 -12.67 59.21 -25.84
N ILE A 655 -11.49 58.68 -26.21
CA ILE A 655 -10.13 59.32 -26.17
C ILE A 655 -9.29 59.16 -24.87
N ASP A 656 -8.06 58.65 -25.08
CA ASP A 656 -6.75 58.67 -24.37
C ASP A 656 -6.65 58.60 -22.81
N GLY A 657 -5.63 57.94 -22.22
CA GLY A 657 -4.48 57.18 -22.77
C GLY A 657 -3.27 57.20 -21.82
N VAL A 658 -2.22 56.40 -22.10
CA VAL A 658 -0.86 56.40 -21.46
C VAL A 658 -0.84 55.92 -19.99
N ASP A 659 0.00 54.97 -19.53
CA ASP A 659 0.81 53.88 -20.15
C ASP A 659 0.82 52.71 -19.09
N ASP A 660 1.77 51.79 -18.81
CA ASP A 660 3.20 51.57 -19.08
C ASP A 660 3.58 50.06 -18.83
N LEU A 661 4.87 49.72 -18.72
CA LEU A 661 5.51 48.42 -18.40
C LEU A 661 5.11 47.78 -17.04
N ASP A 662 5.43 46.52 -16.68
CA ASP A 662 6.51 45.63 -17.16
C ASP A 662 6.20 44.10 -17.06
N THR A 663 7.20 43.30 -17.44
CA THR A 663 7.33 41.85 -17.55
C THR A 663 7.31 41.05 -16.23
N LEU A 664 6.99 39.75 -16.34
CA LEU A 664 7.39 38.68 -15.41
C LEU A 664 7.68 37.39 -16.19
N GLU A 665 8.66 36.59 -15.71
CA GLU A 665 9.29 35.52 -16.49
C GLU A 665 8.58 34.17 -16.42
N VAL A 666 8.73 33.35 -17.48
CA VAL A 666 8.18 31.99 -17.56
C VAL A 666 9.13 31.00 -16.86
N GLY A 667 8.93 30.82 -15.56
CA GLY A 667 9.51 29.70 -14.81
C GLY A 667 8.79 28.38 -15.14
N LYS A 668 9.47 27.44 -15.81
CA LYS A 668 8.96 26.06 -15.95
C LYS A 668 9.05 25.33 -14.61
N MET A 669 7.91 25.07 -13.98
CA MET A 669 7.81 23.99 -12.99
C MET A 669 7.62 22.67 -13.73
N HIS A 670 8.44 21.68 -13.40
CA HIS A 670 8.39 20.33 -13.91
C HIS A 670 7.69 19.49 -12.84
N TYR A 671 6.46 19.06 -13.09
CA TYR A 671 5.78 18.13 -12.18
C TYR A 671 6.41 16.75 -12.35
N HIS A 672 6.75 16.13 -11.22
CA HIS A 672 7.11 14.73 -11.11
C HIS A 672 5.84 13.87 -10.97
N ASP A 673 5.99 12.57 -11.20
CA ASP A 673 4.91 11.57 -11.18
C ASP A 673 5.25 10.59 -10.05
N ASP A 674 4.56 10.70 -8.91
CA ASP A 674 4.95 10.04 -7.66
C ASP A 674 3.83 9.15 -7.07
N SER A 675 4.19 7.88 -6.84
CA SER A 675 3.87 6.96 -5.73
C SER A 675 2.44 6.78 -5.16
N ASP A 676 1.38 7.31 -5.77
CA ASP A 676 -0.02 6.96 -5.42
C ASP A 676 -0.45 5.60 -6.07
N GLU A 677 0.47 4.93 -6.79
CA GLU A 677 0.37 3.63 -7.49
C GLU A 677 1.65 2.80 -7.25
N ASP A 678 1.60 1.48 -7.47
CA ASP A 678 2.58 0.43 -7.11
C ASP A 678 2.81 0.25 -5.58
N LEU A 679 2.82 -0.94 -4.97
CA LEU A 679 2.90 -2.32 -5.48
C LEU A 679 1.80 -3.22 -4.87
N LEU A 680 1.05 -3.95 -5.70
CA LEU A 680 0.32 -5.17 -5.31
C LEU A 680 0.22 -6.14 -6.52
N GLU A 681 1.30 -6.89 -6.75
CA GLU A 681 1.32 -8.18 -7.46
C GLU A 681 1.94 -9.25 -6.54
#